data_AF-A0A9E0T4N5-F1
#
_entry.id   AF-A0A9E0T4N5-F1
#
_cell.length_a   1.000
_cell.length_b   1.000
_cell.length_c   1.000
_cell.angle_alpha   90.00
_cell.angle_beta   90.00
_cell.angle_gamma   90.00
#
_symmetry.space_group_name_H-M   'P 1'
#
loop_
_entity.id
_entity.type
_entity.pdbx_description
1 polymer ?
#
loop_
_entity_poly.entity_id
_entity_poly.type
_entity_poly.pdbx_seq_one_letter_code
_entity_poly.pdbx_strand_id
1 'polypeptide(L)'
;MAHPIQHVVVLMLENRSFDHLLGALDQRIAGLDGVQAAQRYLADPAHHNCSQPGAPAVPLTRGAARSLDRKSLGEKADLDPFHEFVDVQRQLGRDLSAPVMNGFVANAYDRYQKVFNPATLERSISQVMRYFPDDTSAAGDIPALHGLATQFTVCDRWFSSIPGPTWPNRFFALAGTTRGNLRMPEGLAGIGPLLRHYGMPTIFNRFHDAGLRTRIYCYDVSLSLLLTQTWSIPDLRNPAERFAQDVAWCKPEDFPEFVFIEPRYFKLPLADKPNDQHPPHDIGLGDQLIADCYGALRANQALWQQTLFVVLYDEHGGFFDHVEPPKAVPPDDQVAPRGPDGDLGFGFDRLGVRVPAVLASPWLAAGVDSTVYDHSSLLAFLCNRWQLPPLGARCAAEMARNPFQDLFLPAPRLDTPPNLATRALGATRTLALDSTPPNGNQQAMTWMVQYLGEHLNIAESEAVSRALLPGAQLAADALRRALDKINDRLNTQAHAHAQALQAHGQAQAAQLLAARLPLAQAAAGAAPLRVWLVHGVGHGDDPAHAGWQKKWQAAFEASARQAGYAGGLEFRFARYDALFDDYPLDAFTVARALAVLGEGTLGVAPGRGARGLLDSIGQELRWTAGMALQWAENPRLRDALVAKLRQQYQDFRPQLVCAHSLGSLACYDLFRRMVAAEEVEPLNGCALLTFGSQVAHPALRQAFGGRIEPLYDPQGRGISQWFELYNPEDLVFTRPLPVSDARTHTVTEAFLDPPISHDGAVYLAQPRMASDILPGLLPMPATGRALQPRAPLPAPTRARRRALLVGINEYPKADMRLNGCVNDVYLMSAVLQECGFAADDIRVLTDERATRAALLERLDWLADGVGPDDERVFFYSGHGAQMPHYGADGQPDRSDETLVPVDFDWQPEHAFTDKEFQRYYSQLPYGANFLAIFDCCHAGGMSRGGQRVRGIDPPDDVRHRMLRWDAGHQMWVPRDFVEQAARTGRTFRADKAKQVPLPDATQLCRRGLGEAKGLWSADRESFDAAKSLLGHSGPYVPLLLFAAEESELAAEYDHGSTAYGAFTFALVKRLRASVKALSFQQLVLGVRQELKALGYHQTPTISGPRIKRDGKVPLARWARRR
;
A
#
# COMPACT_ATOMS: atom_id res chain seq x y z
N MET A 1 -23.40 31.43 -22.74
CA MET A 1 -23.72 30.37 -21.76
C MET A 1 -22.42 29.61 -21.50
N ALA A 2 -22.20 29.09 -20.29
CA ALA A 2 -21.04 28.25 -20.03
C ALA A 2 -21.15 26.94 -20.86
N HIS A 3 -20.03 26.43 -21.36
CA HIS A 3 -19.99 25.18 -22.12
C HIS A 3 -20.45 24.01 -21.22
N PRO A 4 -21.27 23.06 -21.72
CA PRO A 4 -21.86 22.01 -20.87
C PRO A 4 -20.84 21.02 -20.30
N ILE A 5 -19.81 20.70 -21.07
CA ILE A 5 -18.76 19.77 -20.65
C ILE A 5 -17.81 20.44 -19.66
N GLN A 6 -17.68 19.89 -18.45
CA GLN A 6 -16.68 20.27 -17.43
C GLN A 6 -15.60 19.19 -17.22
N HIS A 7 -15.83 17.98 -17.71
CA HIS A 7 -14.89 16.86 -17.54
C HIS A 7 -14.70 16.12 -18.87
N VAL A 8 -13.45 15.81 -19.21
CA VAL A 8 -13.12 14.96 -20.36
C VAL A 8 -12.40 13.73 -19.85
N VAL A 9 -12.96 12.55 -20.11
CA VAL A 9 -12.40 11.26 -19.71
C VAL A 9 -12.01 10.50 -20.98
N VAL A 10 -10.74 10.15 -21.12
CA VAL A 10 -10.21 9.49 -22.31
C VAL A 10 -9.73 8.10 -21.94
N LEU A 11 -10.25 7.07 -22.61
CA LEU A 11 -9.71 5.72 -22.59
C LEU A 11 -8.99 5.47 -23.91
N MET A 12 -7.69 5.20 -23.87
CA MET A 12 -6.87 4.99 -25.08
C MET A 12 -6.34 3.55 -25.17
N LEU A 13 -6.91 2.79 -26.10
CA LEU A 13 -6.60 1.38 -26.39
C LEU A 13 -5.54 1.25 -27.50
N GLU A 14 -5.16 0.02 -27.84
CA GLU A 14 -4.01 -0.28 -28.69
C GLU A 14 -4.35 -0.95 -30.03
N ASN A 15 -3.66 -0.50 -31.08
CA ASN A 15 -3.29 -1.25 -32.28
C ASN A 15 -4.46 -1.84 -33.07
N ARG A 16 -5.41 -0.99 -33.49
CA ARG A 16 -6.58 -1.39 -34.28
C ARG A 16 -7.00 -0.33 -35.29
N SER A 17 -7.26 -0.76 -36.53
CA SER A 17 -7.79 0.12 -37.57
C SER A 17 -9.29 0.33 -37.44
N PHE A 18 -9.80 1.41 -38.03
CA PHE A 18 -11.23 1.70 -38.03
C PHE A 18 -12.03 0.61 -38.75
N ASP A 19 -11.64 0.24 -39.97
CA ASP A 19 -12.34 -0.81 -40.73
C ASP A 19 -12.35 -2.16 -40.02
N HIS A 20 -11.31 -2.45 -39.23
CA HIS A 20 -11.19 -3.70 -38.50
C HIS A 20 -12.21 -3.81 -37.34
N LEU A 21 -12.45 -2.73 -36.60
CA LEU A 21 -13.37 -2.74 -35.45
C LEU A 21 -14.76 -2.18 -35.77
N LEU A 22 -14.85 -0.99 -36.36
CA LEU A 22 -16.10 -0.25 -36.49
C LEU A 22 -16.65 -0.27 -37.92
N GLY A 23 -15.85 -0.63 -38.92
CA GLY A 23 -16.24 -0.54 -40.33
C GLY A 23 -17.50 -1.34 -40.69
N ALA A 24 -17.78 -2.45 -40.01
CA ALA A 24 -19.00 -3.24 -40.25
C ALA A 24 -20.29 -2.53 -39.81
N LEU A 25 -20.19 -1.50 -38.98
CA LEU A 25 -21.35 -0.74 -38.50
C LEU A 25 -21.96 0.14 -39.58
N ASP A 26 -21.36 0.25 -40.78
CA ASP A 26 -21.95 0.98 -41.91
C ASP A 26 -23.26 0.36 -42.43
N GLN A 27 -23.57 -0.86 -42.00
CA GLN A 27 -24.85 -1.53 -42.22
C GLN A 27 -25.96 -0.96 -41.33
N ARG A 28 -25.57 -0.31 -40.22
CA ARG A 28 -26.47 0.18 -39.17
C ARG A 28 -26.44 1.70 -39.03
N ILE A 29 -25.26 2.31 -39.13
CA ILE A 29 -25.04 3.74 -38.99
C ILE A 29 -24.94 4.33 -40.39
N ALA A 30 -25.99 5.02 -40.81
CA ALA A 30 -26.05 5.65 -42.12
C ALA A 30 -24.93 6.70 -42.28
N GLY A 31 -24.26 6.67 -43.44
CA GLY A 31 -23.19 7.61 -43.77
C GLY A 31 -21.80 7.23 -43.25
N LEU A 32 -21.66 6.14 -42.48
CA LEU A 32 -20.37 5.67 -42.00
C LEU A 32 -19.50 5.16 -43.16
N ASP A 33 -18.28 5.66 -43.27
CA ASP A 33 -17.30 5.25 -44.28
C ASP A 33 -16.58 3.96 -43.85
N GLY A 34 -17.29 2.82 -43.91
CA GLY A 34 -16.85 1.53 -43.40
C GLY A 34 -16.53 0.46 -44.46
N VAL A 35 -16.80 -0.80 -44.11
CA VAL A 35 -16.42 -1.99 -44.89
C VAL A 35 -17.05 -2.02 -46.29
N GLN A 36 -18.26 -1.51 -46.49
CA GLN A 36 -18.89 -1.43 -47.81
C GLN A 36 -18.15 -0.45 -48.72
N ALA A 37 -17.66 0.67 -48.19
CA ALA A 37 -16.81 1.59 -48.93
C ALA A 37 -15.45 0.96 -49.22
N ALA A 38 -14.85 0.27 -48.24
CA ALA A 38 -13.63 -0.50 -48.41
C ALA A 38 -13.74 -1.57 -49.50
N GLN A 39 -14.87 -2.27 -49.61
CA GLN A 39 -15.10 -3.26 -50.67
C GLN A 39 -15.17 -2.62 -52.06
N ARG A 40 -15.72 -1.41 -52.19
CA ARG A 40 -15.72 -0.65 -53.45
C ARG A 40 -14.31 -0.17 -53.80
N TYR A 41 -13.56 0.29 -52.79
CA TYR A 41 -12.15 0.67 -52.94
C TYR A 41 -11.31 -0.50 -53.46
N LEU A 42 -11.45 -1.68 -52.84
CA LEU A 42 -10.74 -2.90 -53.22
C LEU A 42 -11.21 -3.54 -54.54
N ALA A 43 -12.26 -3.02 -55.19
CA ALA A 43 -12.70 -3.50 -56.50
C ALA A 43 -11.78 -3.03 -57.64
N ASP A 44 -11.00 -1.96 -57.41
CA ASP A 44 -9.94 -1.55 -58.33
C ASP A 44 -8.68 -2.41 -58.10
N PRO A 45 -8.15 -3.08 -59.14
CA PRO A 45 -6.90 -3.82 -59.05
C PRO A 45 -5.70 -3.03 -58.52
N ALA A 46 -5.68 -1.70 -58.63
CA ALA A 46 -4.63 -0.84 -58.08
C ALA A 46 -4.57 -0.89 -56.54
N HIS A 47 -5.69 -1.19 -55.89
CA HIS A 47 -5.85 -1.23 -54.44
C HIS A 47 -5.78 -2.66 -53.87
N HIS A 48 -5.56 -3.67 -54.72
CA HIS A 48 -5.48 -5.05 -54.29
C HIS A 48 -4.33 -5.30 -53.31
N ASN A 49 -4.65 -5.88 -52.16
CA ASN A 49 -3.69 -6.33 -51.17
C ASN A 49 -3.26 -7.77 -51.47
N CYS A 50 -2.09 -7.94 -52.08
CA CYS A 50 -1.52 -9.23 -52.46
C CYS A 50 -0.30 -9.58 -51.60
N SER A 51 0.00 -10.88 -51.41
CA SER A 51 1.21 -11.31 -50.69
C SER A 51 2.50 -10.98 -51.45
N GLN A 52 2.45 -11.09 -52.78
CA GLN A 52 3.54 -10.78 -53.69
C GLN A 52 2.97 -10.24 -55.01
N PRO A 53 3.78 -9.55 -55.83
CA PRO A 53 3.37 -9.17 -57.19
C PRO A 53 2.89 -10.38 -57.99
N GLY A 54 1.67 -10.29 -58.54
CA GLY A 54 1.04 -11.37 -59.31
C GLY A 54 0.32 -12.46 -58.48
N ALA A 55 0.43 -12.43 -57.15
CA ALA A 55 -0.37 -13.28 -56.28
C ALA A 55 -1.85 -12.83 -56.25
N PRO A 56 -2.81 -13.74 -55.97
CA PRO A 56 -4.21 -13.34 -55.81
C PRO A 56 -4.39 -12.36 -54.65
N ALA A 57 -5.33 -11.42 -54.82
CA ALA A 57 -5.70 -10.49 -53.76
C ALA A 57 -6.35 -11.22 -52.58
N VAL A 58 -5.96 -10.88 -51.36
CA VAL A 58 -6.61 -11.39 -50.16
C VAL A 58 -7.86 -10.54 -49.89
N PRO A 59 -9.05 -11.14 -49.82
CA PRO A 59 -10.29 -10.39 -49.70
C PRO A 59 -10.51 -9.84 -48.28
N LEU A 60 -11.12 -8.67 -48.19
CA LEU A 60 -11.66 -8.13 -46.93
C LEU A 60 -12.86 -8.98 -46.48
N THR A 61 -12.73 -9.66 -45.34
CA THR A 61 -13.72 -10.66 -44.88
C THR A 61 -14.10 -10.52 -43.40
N ARG A 62 -15.34 -10.86 -43.07
CA ARG A 62 -15.79 -10.91 -41.66
C ARG A 62 -15.12 -12.05 -40.90
N GLY A 63 -15.07 -11.93 -39.58
CA GLY A 63 -14.64 -13.00 -38.67
C GLY A 63 -13.17 -12.86 -38.26
N ALA A 64 -12.77 -11.64 -37.89
CA ALA A 64 -11.55 -11.38 -37.16
C ALA A 64 -11.49 -12.24 -35.89
N ALA A 65 -10.31 -12.77 -35.58
CA ALA A 65 -10.14 -13.55 -34.37
C ALA A 65 -9.99 -12.64 -33.14
N ARG A 66 -10.64 -13.04 -32.03
CA ARG A 66 -10.59 -12.30 -30.77
C ARG A 66 -9.21 -12.28 -30.11
N SER A 67 -8.53 -13.43 -30.12
CA SER A 67 -7.15 -13.60 -29.67
C SER A 67 -6.32 -14.06 -30.85
N LEU A 68 -5.11 -13.54 -30.93
CA LEU A 68 -4.13 -13.85 -31.96
C LEU A 68 -2.87 -14.51 -31.36
N ASP A 69 -3.04 -15.15 -30.20
CA ASP A 69 -1.97 -15.86 -29.49
C ASP A 69 -1.63 -17.22 -30.14
N ARG A 70 -0.43 -17.71 -29.88
CA ARG A 70 0.11 -18.96 -30.42
C ARG A 70 -0.80 -20.16 -30.15
N LYS A 71 -1.54 -20.17 -29.03
CA LYS A 71 -2.44 -21.28 -28.66
C LYS A 71 -3.71 -21.25 -29.49
N SER A 72 -4.28 -20.07 -29.69
CA SER A 72 -5.45 -19.83 -30.53
C SER A 72 -5.16 -20.10 -32.02
N LEU A 73 -3.90 -19.92 -32.42
CA LEU A 73 -3.42 -20.16 -33.78
C LEU A 73 -2.91 -21.59 -33.99
N GLY A 74 -2.48 -22.30 -32.94
CA GLY A 74 -1.88 -23.64 -33.03
C GLY A 74 -0.40 -23.64 -33.41
N GLU A 75 0.34 -22.57 -33.06
CA GLU A 75 1.69 -22.29 -33.53
C GLU A 75 2.73 -22.13 -32.40
N LYS A 76 3.99 -21.90 -32.80
CA LYS A 76 5.11 -21.59 -31.90
C LYS A 76 5.26 -20.10 -31.57
N ALA A 77 4.61 -19.22 -32.32
CA ALA A 77 4.70 -17.76 -32.17
C ALA A 77 3.32 -17.11 -32.26
N ASP A 78 3.20 -15.94 -31.62
CA ASP A 78 1.99 -15.13 -31.59
C ASP A 78 1.91 -14.26 -32.86
N LEU A 79 0.70 -13.86 -33.27
CA LEU A 79 0.48 -13.00 -34.43
C LEU A 79 0.30 -11.55 -33.97
N ASP A 80 1.29 -10.73 -34.29
CA ASP A 80 1.31 -9.29 -34.09
C ASP A 80 1.66 -8.63 -35.44
N PRO A 81 0.71 -8.00 -36.16
CA PRO A 81 0.99 -7.36 -37.45
C PRO A 81 1.91 -6.16 -37.26
N PHE A 82 2.89 -6.04 -38.15
CA PHE A 82 3.96 -5.05 -38.00
C PHE A 82 3.44 -3.65 -38.29
N HIS A 83 3.85 -2.69 -37.47
CA HIS A 83 3.34 -1.32 -37.49
C HIS A 83 4.41 -0.27 -37.17
N GLU A 84 5.70 -0.60 -37.36
CA GLU A 84 6.76 0.42 -37.38
C GLU A 84 6.59 1.37 -38.57
N PHE A 85 7.15 2.58 -38.50
CA PHE A 85 7.04 3.59 -39.57
C PHE A 85 7.34 3.02 -40.98
N VAL A 86 8.39 2.21 -41.09
CA VAL A 86 8.79 1.57 -42.36
C VAL A 86 7.79 0.51 -42.85
N ASP A 87 7.14 -0.18 -41.92
CA ASP A 87 6.10 -1.16 -42.22
C ASP A 87 4.83 -0.43 -42.66
N VAL A 88 4.40 0.60 -41.92
CA VAL A 88 3.23 1.43 -42.28
C VAL A 88 3.44 2.12 -43.62
N GLN A 89 4.63 2.66 -43.88
CA GLN A 89 4.93 3.23 -45.18
C GLN A 89 4.79 2.19 -46.31
N ARG A 90 5.22 0.96 -46.09
CA ARG A 90 5.02 -0.11 -47.05
C ARG A 90 3.53 -0.41 -47.25
N GLN A 91 2.76 -0.44 -46.17
CA GLN A 91 1.30 -0.64 -46.20
C GLN A 91 0.60 0.44 -47.03
N LEU A 92 1.07 1.68 -46.93
CA LEU A 92 0.59 2.84 -47.68
C LEU A 92 1.04 2.87 -49.15
N GLY A 93 1.90 1.95 -49.62
CA GLY A 93 2.35 1.91 -51.02
C GLY A 93 3.75 2.52 -51.29
N ARG A 94 4.58 2.68 -50.25
CA ARG A 94 5.94 3.27 -50.24
C ARG A 94 6.03 4.77 -50.56
N ASP A 95 5.31 5.26 -51.57
CA ASP A 95 5.22 6.69 -51.87
C ASP A 95 4.18 7.37 -50.96
N LEU A 96 4.66 7.99 -49.89
CA LEU A 96 3.80 8.71 -48.96
C LEU A 96 3.22 10.01 -49.56
N SER A 97 3.69 10.49 -50.71
CA SER A 97 3.09 11.66 -51.36
C SER A 97 1.71 11.32 -51.97
N ALA A 98 1.51 10.05 -52.33
CA ALA A 98 0.29 9.50 -52.91
C ALA A 98 0.04 8.06 -52.38
N PRO A 99 -0.48 7.91 -51.14
CA PRO A 99 -0.73 6.60 -50.54
C PRO A 99 -1.83 5.84 -51.29
N VAL A 100 -1.74 4.50 -51.35
CA VAL A 100 -2.63 3.62 -52.15
C VAL A 100 -3.22 2.44 -51.32
N MET A 101 -2.85 2.32 -50.05
CA MET A 101 -3.39 1.34 -49.09
C MET A 101 -3.30 -0.14 -49.50
N ASN A 102 -2.37 -0.53 -50.38
CA ASN A 102 -2.32 -1.86 -51.00
C ASN A 102 -1.22 -2.80 -50.47
N GLY A 103 -0.47 -2.37 -49.46
CA GLY A 103 0.73 -3.07 -48.99
C GLY A 103 0.58 -3.92 -47.73
N PHE A 104 -0.61 -3.99 -47.13
CA PHE A 104 -0.84 -4.64 -45.83
C PHE A 104 -0.52 -6.13 -45.84
N VAL A 105 -1.05 -6.84 -46.84
CA VAL A 105 -0.81 -8.29 -46.99
C VAL A 105 0.63 -8.59 -47.37
N ALA A 106 1.23 -7.79 -48.25
CA ALA A 106 2.64 -7.95 -48.62
C ALA A 106 3.58 -7.72 -47.44
N ASN A 107 3.29 -6.72 -46.61
CA ASN A 107 4.06 -6.45 -45.39
C ASN A 107 3.96 -7.63 -44.40
N ALA A 108 2.75 -8.12 -44.14
CA ALA A 108 2.52 -9.28 -43.27
C ALA A 108 3.19 -10.56 -43.79
N TYR A 109 3.03 -10.86 -45.09
CA TYR A 109 3.62 -12.04 -45.73
C TYR A 109 5.14 -12.07 -45.57
N ASP A 110 5.81 -10.95 -45.86
CA ASP A 110 7.26 -10.86 -45.84
C ASP A 110 7.86 -11.20 -44.47
N ARG A 111 7.13 -10.85 -43.41
CA ARG A 111 7.53 -11.06 -42.04
C ARG A 111 7.19 -12.45 -41.54
N TYR A 112 5.99 -12.94 -41.87
CA TYR A 112 5.47 -14.20 -41.34
C TYR A 112 5.95 -15.46 -42.06
N GLN A 113 6.32 -15.37 -43.34
CA GLN A 113 6.75 -16.53 -44.12
C GLN A 113 7.96 -17.28 -43.52
N LYS A 114 8.74 -16.61 -42.66
CA LYS A 114 9.92 -17.17 -41.98
C LYS A 114 9.57 -17.84 -40.65
N VAL A 115 8.37 -17.60 -40.12
CA VAL A 115 7.99 -17.93 -38.74
C VAL A 115 6.87 -18.97 -38.70
N PHE A 116 5.88 -18.85 -39.59
CA PHE A 116 4.71 -19.74 -39.62
C PHE A 116 4.83 -20.79 -40.71
N ASN A 117 4.23 -21.97 -40.47
CA ASN A 117 4.03 -22.95 -41.53
C ASN A 117 3.04 -22.43 -42.60
N PRO A 118 2.97 -23.05 -43.79
CA PRO A 118 2.17 -22.52 -44.90
C PRO A 118 0.67 -22.32 -44.58
N ALA A 119 0.04 -23.24 -43.84
CA ALA A 119 -1.38 -23.15 -43.52
C ALA A 119 -1.67 -21.98 -42.57
N THR A 120 -0.83 -21.80 -41.55
CA THR A 120 -0.97 -20.68 -40.63
C THR A 120 -0.52 -19.37 -41.24
N LEU A 121 0.48 -19.36 -42.12
CA LEU A 121 0.86 -18.18 -42.89
C LEU A 121 -0.34 -17.62 -43.66
N GLU A 122 -1.05 -18.47 -44.39
CA GLU A 122 -2.25 -18.08 -45.14
C GLU A 122 -3.35 -17.54 -44.23
N ARG A 123 -3.60 -18.20 -43.09
CA ARG A 123 -4.55 -17.73 -42.07
C ARG A 123 -4.14 -16.39 -41.47
N SER A 124 -2.85 -16.18 -41.20
CA SER A 124 -2.27 -15.00 -40.57
C SER A 124 -2.31 -13.78 -41.47
N ILE A 125 -1.90 -13.90 -42.74
CA ILE A 125 -2.04 -12.78 -43.70
C ILE A 125 -3.51 -12.44 -43.95
N SER A 126 -4.40 -13.43 -43.85
CA SER A 126 -5.85 -13.19 -43.94
C SER A 126 -6.39 -12.43 -42.72
N GLN A 127 -5.82 -12.58 -41.51
CA GLN A 127 -6.28 -11.83 -40.33
C GLN A 127 -6.10 -10.32 -40.48
N VAL A 128 -5.06 -9.88 -41.20
CA VAL A 128 -4.82 -8.46 -41.49
C VAL A 128 -5.97 -7.83 -42.29
N MET A 129 -6.63 -8.62 -43.13
CA MET A 129 -7.78 -8.24 -43.96
C MET A 129 -9.13 -8.66 -43.35
N ARG A 130 -9.19 -9.00 -42.06
CA ARG A 130 -10.44 -9.37 -41.41
C ARG A 130 -11.01 -8.24 -40.58
N TYR A 131 -12.33 -8.23 -40.40
CA TYR A 131 -13.04 -7.27 -39.55
C TYR A 131 -14.04 -7.97 -38.61
N PHE A 132 -14.39 -7.31 -37.51
CA PHE A 132 -15.43 -7.76 -36.59
C PHE A 132 -16.82 -7.44 -37.15
N PRO A 133 -17.76 -8.41 -37.17
CA PRO A 133 -19.11 -8.18 -37.69
C PRO A 133 -19.93 -7.29 -36.76
N ASP A 134 -20.92 -6.56 -37.30
CA ASP A 134 -21.92 -5.83 -36.50
C ASP A 134 -22.68 -6.79 -35.59
N ASP A 135 -22.38 -6.71 -34.29
CA ASP A 135 -23.10 -7.39 -33.22
C ASP A 135 -22.99 -6.56 -31.94
N THR A 136 -24.09 -5.95 -31.53
CA THR A 136 -24.24 -5.18 -30.28
C THR A 136 -24.81 -6.04 -29.14
N SER A 137 -25.07 -7.33 -29.37
CA SER A 137 -25.65 -8.21 -28.37
C SER A 137 -24.59 -8.78 -27.45
N ALA A 138 -24.97 -9.28 -26.26
CA ALA A 138 -24.04 -9.97 -25.37
C ALA A 138 -23.40 -11.24 -25.98
N ALA A 139 -23.85 -11.68 -27.16
CA ALA A 139 -23.24 -12.77 -27.94
C ALA A 139 -22.14 -12.30 -28.91
N GLY A 140 -22.00 -10.99 -29.11
CA GLY A 140 -20.97 -10.38 -29.95
C GLY A 140 -19.56 -10.50 -29.37
N ASP A 141 -18.56 -10.18 -30.18
CA ASP A 141 -17.14 -10.22 -29.76
C ASP A 141 -16.69 -8.92 -29.09
N ILE A 142 -17.22 -7.78 -29.53
CA ILE A 142 -16.97 -6.42 -29.00
C ILE A 142 -18.26 -5.59 -28.81
N PRO A 143 -19.26 -6.11 -28.09
CA PRO A 143 -20.58 -5.49 -28.00
C PRO A 143 -20.61 -4.15 -27.26
N ALA A 144 -19.66 -3.86 -26.36
CA ALA A 144 -19.62 -2.59 -25.68
C ALA A 144 -19.18 -1.46 -26.61
N LEU A 145 -18.10 -1.66 -27.37
CA LEU A 145 -17.63 -0.69 -28.36
C LEU A 145 -18.68 -0.44 -29.45
N HIS A 146 -19.27 -1.50 -30.03
CA HIS A 146 -20.35 -1.35 -31.01
C HIS A 146 -21.60 -0.68 -30.39
N GLY A 147 -21.94 -1.05 -29.15
CA GLY A 147 -23.03 -0.41 -28.41
C GLY A 147 -22.78 1.08 -28.21
N LEU A 148 -21.57 1.47 -27.83
CA LEU A 148 -21.21 2.88 -27.67
C LEU A 148 -21.28 3.63 -29.01
N ALA A 149 -20.68 3.06 -30.06
CA ALA A 149 -20.66 3.63 -31.41
C ALA A 149 -22.08 3.84 -31.99
N THR A 150 -23.00 2.92 -31.73
CA THR A 150 -24.38 3.03 -32.24
C THR A 150 -25.26 4.00 -31.47
N GLN A 151 -24.88 4.37 -30.25
CA GLN A 151 -25.67 5.22 -29.35
C GLN A 151 -25.16 6.66 -29.31
N PHE A 152 -23.93 6.90 -29.75
CA PHE A 152 -23.25 8.19 -29.68
C PHE A 152 -22.57 8.56 -31.00
N THR A 153 -21.63 9.51 -30.98
CA THR A 153 -20.95 10.00 -32.19
C THR A 153 -19.73 9.14 -32.49
N VAL A 154 -19.69 8.53 -33.68
CA VAL A 154 -18.52 7.84 -34.23
C VAL A 154 -17.77 8.80 -35.13
N CYS A 155 -16.47 8.98 -34.90
CA CYS A 155 -15.62 9.77 -35.79
C CYS A 155 -14.99 8.85 -36.84
N ASP A 156 -15.51 8.86 -38.06
CA ASP A 156 -15.06 7.96 -39.14
C ASP A 156 -13.91 8.54 -39.98
N ARG A 157 -13.34 9.66 -39.54
CA ARG A 157 -12.16 10.30 -40.12
C ARG A 157 -11.14 10.69 -39.05
N TRP A 158 -11.01 9.87 -38.00
CA TRP A 158 -9.94 10.01 -37.00
C TRP A 158 -8.72 9.19 -37.39
N PHE A 159 -7.58 9.85 -37.61
CA PHE A 159 -6.33 9.22 -38.02
C PHE A 159 -5.31 9.19 -36.89
N SER A 160 -4.43 8.19 -36.90
CA SER A 160 -3.21 8.29 -36.11
C SER A 160 -2.41 9.50 -36.60
N SER A 161 -1.71 10.17 -35.68
CA SER A 161 -1.09 11.47 -35.99
C SER A 161 0.09 11.36 -36.95
N ILE A 162 0.71 10.17 -37.03
CA ILE A 162 1.75 9.85 -37.99
C ILE A 162 1.65 8.38 -38.43
N PRO A 163 2.16 8.02 -39.63
CA PRO A 163 2.21 6.63 -40.09
C PRO A 163 3.30 5.88 -39.33
N GLY A 164 2.98 5.26 -38.21
CA GLY A 164 3.97 4.61 -37.37
C GLY A 164 3.41 4.06 -36.06
N PRO A 165 4.29 3.65 -35.15
CA PRO A 165 3.93 2.77 -34.04
C PRO A 165 3.31 3.51 -32.84
N THR A 166 2.99 2.75 -31.80
CA THR A 166 2.35 3.16 -30.54
C THR A 166 2.94 4.40 -29.89
N TRP A 167 4.24 4.41 -29.54
CA TRP A 167 4.82 5.49 -28.73
C TRP A 167 4.74 6.86 -29.41
N PRO A 168 5.20 7.03 -30.67
CA PRO A 168 5.06 8.30 -31.36
C PRO A 168 3.61 8.82 -31.40
N ASN A 169 2.64 7.95 -31.70
CA ASN A 169 1.23 8.36 -31.76
C ASN A 169 0.63 8.70 -30.39
N ARG A 170 0.99 7.96 -29.33
CA ARG A 170 0.61 8.32 -27.95
C ARG A 170 1.25 9.64 -27.48
N PHE A 171 2.46 9.98 -27.95
CA PHE A 171 3.04 11.31 -27.67
C PHE A 171 2.31 12.43 -28.39
N PHE A 172 1.88 12.23 -29.64
CA PHE A 172 0.98 13.19 -30.28
C PHE A 172 -0.31 13.38 -29.49
N ALA A 173 -0.90 12.31 -28.95
CA ALA A 173 -2.12 12.39 -28.15
C ALA A 173 -1.98 13.14 -26.83
N LEU A 174 -0.77 13.28 -26.29
CA LEU A 174 -0.51 13.90 -24.98
C LEU A 174 0.29 15.21 -25.08
N ALA A 175 1.03 15.43 -26.15
CA ALA A 175 1.97 16.54 -26.32
C ALA A 175 1.95 17.19 -27.71
N GLY A 176 1.20 16.65 -28.68
CA GLY A 176 1.03 17.24 -30.01
C GLY A 176 2.26 17.18 -30.92
N THR A 177 3.34 16.52 -30.49
CA THR A 177 4.56 16.31 -31.27
C THR A 177 5.34 15.10 -30.77
N THR A 178 6.27 14.61 -31.58
CA THR A 178 7.32 13.65 -31.21
C THR A 178 8.72 14.25 -31.32
N ARG A 179 8.84 15.56 -31.59
CA ARG A 179 10.11 16.27 -31.83
C ARG A 179 11.02 15.53 -32.82
N GLY A 180 10.46 15.14 -33.96
CA GLY A 180 11.22 14.48 -35.03
C GLY A 180 11.36 12.96 -34.90
N ASN A 181 10.83 12.32 -33.85
CA ASN A 181 10.96 10.87 -33.65
C ASN A 181 9.80 10.07 -34.27
N LEU A 182 10.12 8.91 -34.86
CA LEU A 182 9.18 8.05 -35.59
C LEU A 182 9.17 6.59 -35.15
N ARG A 183 10.06 6.19 -34.25
CA ARG A 183 10.36 4.78 -34.01
C ARG A 183 10.09 4.39 -32.57
N MET A 184 9.77 3.11 -32.36
CA MET A 184 9.91 2.49 -31.05
C MET A 184 11.41 2.41 -30.70
N PRO A 185 11.77 2.38 -29.41
CA PRO A 185 13.14 2.10 -28.99
C PRO A 185 13.60 0.73 -29.50
N GLU A 186 14.82 0.65 -30.02
CA GLU A 186 15.51 -0.63 -30.25
C GLU A 186 16.47 -0.91 -29.09
N GLY A 187 16.03 -1.76 -28.16
CA GLY A 187 16.82 -2.12 -26.99
C GLY A 187 17.01 -0.97 -26.00
N LEU A 188 17.78 -1.25 -24.94
CA LEU A 188 18.04 -0.29 -23.85
C LEU A 188 18.77 0.98 -24.33
N ALA A 189 19.66 0.84 -25.32
CA ALA A 189 20.41 1.96 -25.89
C ALA A 189 19.51 2.95 -26.66
N GLY A 190 18.39 2.47 -27.23
CA GLY A 190 17.42 3.31 -27.93
C GLY A 190 16.61 4.22 -27.01
N ILE A 191 16.44 3.86 -25.73
CA ILE A 191 15.61 4.62 -24.78
C ILE A 191 16.22 5.97 -24.40
N GLY A 192 17.55 6.04 -24.25
CA GLY A 192 18.20 7.25 -23.73
C GLY A 192 18.16 8.48 -24.65
N PRO A 193 18.37 8.32 -25.96
CA PRO A 193 18.08 9.37 -26.93
C PRO A 193 16.60 9.79 -26.88
N LEU A 194 15.66 8.84 -26.79
CA LEU A 194 14.22 9.11 -26.75
C LEU A 194 13.83 10.00 -25.55
N LEU A 195 14.15 9.59 -24.31
CA LEU A 195 13.82 10.37 -23.10
C LEU A 195 14.43 11.78 -23.10
N ARG A 196 15.65 11.94 -23.64
CA ARG A 196 16.29 13.26 -23.77
C ARG A 196 15.60 14.18 -24.78
N HIS A 197 14.94 13.62 -25.80
CA HIS A 197 14.18 14.40 -26.78
C HIS A 197 12.77 14.72 -26.28
N TYR A 198 12.21 13.95 -25.33
CA TYR A 198 10.81 14.05 -24.87
C TYR A 198 10.56 14.94 -23.65
N GLY A 199 11.47 15.88 -23.35
CA GLY A 199 11.21 17.01 -22.45
C GLY A 199 10.28 18.06 -23.05
N MET A 200 9.15 17.63 -23.64
CA MET A 200 8.16 18.49 -24.28
C MET A 200 6.97 18.75 -23.34
N PRO A 201 6.41 19.97 -23.31
CA PRO A 201 5.20 20.23 -22.56
C PRO A 201 4.08 19.30 -23.01
N THR A 202 3.29 18.83 -22.04
CA THR A 202 2.12 17.98 -22.29
C THR A 202 0.84 18.73 -21.97
N ILE A 203 -0.29 18.14 -22.31
CA ILE A 203 -1.60 18.65 -21.91
C ILE A 203 -1.75 18.69 -20.40
N PHE A 204 -1.17 17.73 -19.67
CA PHE A 204 -1.17 17.74 -18.21
C PHE A 204 -0.42 18.95 -17.66
N ASN A 205 0.70 19.34 -18.29
CA ASN A 205 1.41 20.57 -17.92
C ASN A 205 0.52 21.79 -18.14
N ARG A 206 -0.20 21.87 -19.26
CA ARG A 206 -1.10 22.99 -19.55
C ARG A 206 -2.21 23.15 -18.51
N PHE A 207 -2.82 22.05 -18.08
CA PHE A 207 -3.83 22.08 -17.03
C PHE A 207 -3.22 22.46 -15.68
N HIS A 208 -2.08 21.84 -15.32
CA HIS A 208 -1.40 22.12 -14.06
C HIS A 208 -0.99 23.59 -13.94
N ASP A 209 -0.40 24.17 -15.00
CA ASP A 209 0.00 25.58 -15.07
C ASP A 209 -1.20 26.53 -14.95
N ALA A 210 -2.39 26.10 -15.38
CA ALA A 210 -3.64 26.84 -15.26
C ALA A 210 -4.37 26.62 -13.92
N GLY A 211 -3.83 25.81 -13.01
CA GLY A 211 -4.48 25.47 -11.74
C GLY A 211 -5.68 24.54 -11.88
N LEU A 212 -5.80 23.84 -13.01
CA LEU A 212 -6.84 22.85 -13.30
C LEU A 212 -6.39 21.46 -12.87
N ARG A 213 -7.34 20.58 -12.57
CA ARG A 213 -7.06 19.24 -12.05
C ARG A 213 -7.01 18.24 -13.19
N THR A 214 -6.02 17.36 -13.12
CA THR A 214 -5.86 16.25 -14.05
C THR A 214 -5.54 14.96 -13.34
N ARG A 215 -5.91 13.83 -13.95
CA ARG A 215 -5.55 12.51 -13.42
C ARG A 215 -5.31 11.49 -14.53
N ILE A 216 -4.38 10.59 -14.28
CA ILE A 216 -4.09 9.39 -15.06
C ILE A 216 -4.45 8.19 -14.19
N TYR A 217 -5.30 7.32 -14.69
CA TYR A 217 -5.56 6.02 -14.08
C TYR A 217 -4.83 4.94 -14.87
N CYS A 218 -3.95 4.19 -14.22
CA CYS A 218 -3.19 3.12 -14.86
C CYS A 218 -3.32 1.80 -14.08
N TYR A 219 -3.38 0.68 -14.81
CA TYR A 219 -3.49 -0.66 -14.22
C TYR A 219 -2.14 -1.29 -13.88
N ASP A 220 -1.07 -0.88 -14.57
CA ASP A 220 0.29 -1.38 -14.33
C ASP A 220 1.36 -0.28 -14.53
N VAL A 221 2.18 -0.33 -15.59
CA VAL A 221 3.22 0.66 -15.85
C VAL A 221 2.62 1.79 -16.67
N SER A 222 2.71 3.02 -16.16
CA SER A 222 2.20 4.16 -16.90
C SER A 222 3.12 4.53 -18.06
N LEU A 223 2.64 4.47 -19.30
CA LEU A 223 3.43 4.85 -20.47
C LEU A 223 3.73 6.35 -20.48
N SER A 224 2.81 7.16 -19.94
CA SER A 224 3.01 8.60 -19.77
C SER A 224 4.29 8.98 -19.00
N LEU A 225 4.93 8.03 -18.28
CA LEU A 225 6.24 8.24 -17.65
C LEU A 225 7.34 8.63 -18.66
N LEU A 226 7.20 8.34 -19.96
CA LEU A 226 8.15 8.78 -20.98
C LEU A 226 8.13 10.29 -21.23
N LEU A 227 7.04 10.95 -20.88
CA LEU A 227 6.88 12.40 -21.00
C LEU A 227 7.39 13.04 -19.71
N THR A 228 8.70 13.26 -19.65
CA THR A 228 9.42 13.64 -18.42
C THR A 228 8.91 14.92 -17.76
N GLN A 229 8.33 15.84 -18.54
CA GLN A 229 7.68 17.05 -18.02
C GLN A 229 6.47 16.77 -17.11
N THR A 230 5.87 15.58 -17.18
CA THR A 230 4.74 15.20 -16.32
C THR A 230 5.16 14.78 -14.91
N TRP A 231 6.46 14.54 -14.67
CA TRP A 231 6.96 14.09 -13.37
C TRP A 231 6.87 15.16 -12.29
N SER A 232 6.85 16.43 -12.68
CA SER A 232 6.68 17.56 -11.75
C SER A 232 5.23 17.76 -11.29
N ILE A 233 4.26 17.03 -11.86
CA ILE A 233 2.84 17.19 -11.55
C ILE A 233 2.47 16.23 -10.40
N PRO A 234 2.11 16.75 -9.21
CA PRO A 234 1.76 15.92 -8.06
C PRO A 234 0.45 15.15 -8.29
N ASP A 235 0.35 13.96 -7.70
CA ASP A 235 -0.84 13.10 -7.69
C ASP A 235 -1.45 12.78 -9.05
N LEU A 236 -0.66 12.92 -10.13
CA LEU A 236 -1.12 12.73 -11.49
C LEU A 236 -1.54 11.28 -11.75
N ARG A 237 -0.79 10.28 -11.29
CA ARG A 237 -1.02 8.85 -11.61
C ARG A 237 -1.62 8.10 -10.43
N ASN A 238 -2.67 7.32 -10.68
CA ASN A 238 -3.48 6.65 -9.67
C ASN A 238 -3.84 5.21 -10.12
N PRO A 239 -4.02 4.26 -9.18
CA PRO A 239 -4.51 2.92 -9.51
C PRO A 239 -5.85 2.96 -10.23
N ALA A 240 -5.96 2.26 -11.35
CA ALA A 240 -7.19 2.23 -12.14
C ALA A 240 -8.39 1.66 -11.36
N GLU A 241 -8.18 0.81 -10.36
CA GLU A 241 -9.21 0.30 -9.45
C GLU A 241 -9.92 1.43 -8.67
N ARG A 242 -9.25 2.59 -8.51
CA ARG A 242 -9.84 3.77 -7.87
C ARG A 242 -10.76 4.55 -8.78
N PHE A 243 -10.72 4.39 -10.11
CA PHE A 243 -11.53 5.21 -11.03
C PHE A 243 -13.02 5.13 -10.71
N ALA A 244 -13.57 3.92 -10.58
CA ALA A 244 -14.98 3.72 -10.28
C ALA A 244 -15.36 4.27 -8.89
N GLN A 245 -14.45 4.15 -7.91
CA GLN A 245 -14.66 4.70 -6.57
C GLN A 245 -14.66 6.23 -6.60
N ASP A 246 -13.63 6.83 -7.20
CA ASP A 246 -13.50 8.28 -7.31
C ASP A 246 -14.71 8.88 -8.04
N VAL A 247 -15.24 8.21 -9.08
CA VAL A 247 -16.48 8.61 -9.75
C VAL A 247 -17.71 8.45 -8.85
N ALA A 248 -17.84 7.35 -8.10
CA ALA A 248 -19.02 7.07 -7.28
C ALA A 248 -19.17 8.02 -6.07
N TRP A 249 -18.05 8.45 -5.48
CA TRP A 249 -18.05 9.21 -4.22
C TRP A 249 -17.83 10.72 -4.40
N CYS A 250 -17.47 11.19 -5.60
CA CYS A 250 -17.24 12.61 -5.85
C CYS A 250 -18.51 13.36 -6.24
N LYS A 251 -18.55 14.65 -5.88
CA LYS A 251 -19.42 15.62 -6.54
C LYS A 251 -18.78 16.04 -7.87
N PRO A 252 -19.56 16.44 -8.89
CA PRO A 252 -19.01 16.86 -10.17
C PRO A 252 -17.93 17.94 -10.04
N GLU A 253 -18.16 18.95 -9.20
CA GLU A 253 -17.20 20.02 -8.95
C GLU A 253 -15.87 19.56 -8.33
N ASP A 254 -15.81 18.38 -7.74
CA ASP A 254 -14.61 17.80 -7.13
C ASP A 254 -13.84 16.87 -8.10
N PHE A 255 -14.47 16.47 -9.21
CA PHE A 255 -13.88 15.59 -10.21
C PHE A 255 -12.90 16.34 -11.13
N PRO A 256 -11.77 15.74 -11.57
CA PRO A 256 -10.81 16.41 -12.43
C PRO A 256 -11.41 16.86 -13.76
N GLU A 257 -10.95 18.00 -14.29
CA GLU A 257 -11.38 18.50 -15.59
C GLU A 257 -10.89 17.62 -16.75
N PHE A 258 -9.73 16.97 -16.60
CA PHE A 258 -9.21 16.02 -17.58
C PHE A 258 -8.70 14.73 -16.93
N VAL A 259 -9.20 13.60 -17.42
CA VAL A 259 -8.82 12.26 -16.97
C VAL A 259 -8.37 11.42 -18.17
N PHE A 260 -7.24 10.74 -18.01
CA PHE A 260 -6.71 9.80 -18.99
C PHE A 260 -6.61 8.39 -18.37
N ILE A 261 -7.09 7.37 -19.06
CA ILE A 261 -7.11 5.99 -18.59
C ILE A 261 -6.20 5.16 -19.49
N GLU A 262 -5.17 4.59 -18.89
CA GLU A 262 -4.24 3.66 -19.53
C GLU A 262 -4.65 2.21 -19.19
N PRO A 263 -4.83 1.34 -20.19
CA PRO A 263 -5.20 -0.05 -19.96
C PRO A 263 -4.07 -0.85 -19.32
N ARG A 264 -4.36 -2.09 -18.94
CA ARG A 264 -3.39 -3.08 -18.50
C ARG A 264 -2.69 -3.67 -19.72
N TYR A 265 -1.39 -3.48 -19.78
CA TYR A 265 -0.55 -4.02 -20.85
C TYR A 265 0.02 -5.40 -20.48
N PHE A 266 0.38 -5.65 -19.22
CA PHE A 266 1.06 -6.87 -18.80
C PHE A 266 0.13 -7.92 -18.19
N LYS A 267 0.47 -9.20 -18.40
CA LYS A 267 -0.13 -10.32 -17.67
C LYS A 267 0.52 -10.41 -16.29
N LEU A 268 -0.24 -10.48 -15.20
CA LEU A 268 0.30 -10.60 -13.84
C LEU A 268 -0.10 -11.95 -13.20
N PRO A 269 0.74 -12.59 -12.36
CA PRO A 269 0.46 -13.92 -11.81
C PRO A 269 -0.79 -14.00 -10.91
N LEU A 270 -1.27 -12.84 -10.45
CA LEU A 270 -2.44 -12.68 -9.56
C LEU A 270 -3.50 -11.72 -10.12
N ALA A 271 -3.32 -11.16 -11.34
CA ALA A 271 -4.29 -10.24 -11.94
C ALA A 271 -4.86 -10.79 -13.26
N ASP A 272 -5.95 -10.17 -13.74
CA ASP A 272 -6.55 -10.55 -15.02
C ASP A 272 -5.58 -10.27 -16.19
N LYS A 273 -5.84 -10.93 -17.32
CA LYS A 273 -5.09 -10.79 -18.58
C LYS A 273 -5.06 -9.31 -19.07
N PRO A 274 -4.13 -8.94 -19.97
CA PRO A 274 -4.10 -7.62 -20.60
C PRO A 274 -5.46 -7.24 -21.21
N ASN A 275 -5.84 -5.97 -21.07
CA ASN A 275 -7.12 -5.41 -21.56
C ASN A 275 -6.92 -4.19 -22.48
N ASP A 276 -5.73 -4.03 -23.04
CA ASP A 276 -5.32 -2.98 -23.98
C ASP A 276 -5.87 -3.14 -25.41
N GLN A 277 -6.37 -4.34 -25.73
CA GLN A 277 -6.72 -4.81 -27.07
C GLN A 277 -5.53 -4.99 -28.05
N HIS A 278 -4.27 -4.80 -27.68
CA HIS A 278 -3.13 -5.03 -28.57
C HIS A 278 -3.05 -6.51 -29.03
N PRO A 279 -2.73 -6.86 -30.28
CA PRO A 279 -2.48 -8.27 -30.65
C PRO A 279 -1.24 -8.79 -29.89
N PRO A 280 -1.24 -9.97 -29.28
CA PRO A 280 -2.17 -11.06 -29.50
C PRO A 280 -3.33 -11.14 -28.50
N HIS A 281 -3.53 -10.11 -27.65
CA HIS A 281 -4.46 -10.14 -26.53
C HIS A 281 -5.93 -10.29 -26.97
N ASP A 282 -6.74 -10.87 -26.07
CA ASP A 282 -8.18 -11.04 -26.30
C ASP A 282 -8.89 -9.68 -26.23
N ILE A 283 -9.42 -9.24 -27.37
CA ILE A 283 -10.09 -7.95 -27.51
C ILE A 283 -11.30 -7.80 -26.55
N GLY A 284 -11.92 -8.91 -26.15
CA GLY A 284 -13.10 -8.89 -25.27
C GLY A 284 -12.80 -8.35 -23.87
N LEU A 285 -11.54 -8.38 -23.42
CA LEU A 285 -11.16 -7.80 -22.13
C LEU A 285 -11.11 -6.27 -22.19
N GLY A 286 -10.62 -5.71 -23.29
CA GLY A 286 -10.68 -4.26 -23.51
C GLY A 286 -12.09 -3.76 -23.80
N ASP A 287 -12.92 -4.59 -24.44
CA ASP A 287 -14.34 -4.28 -24.61
C ASP A 287 -15.07 -4.22 -23.25
N GLN A 288 -14.76 -5.14 -22.33
CA GLN A 288 -15.23 -5.07 -20.95
C GLN A 288 -14.75 -3.79 -20.24
N LEU A 289 -13.50 -3.38 -20.44
CA LEU A 289 -12.98 -2.13 -19.88
C LEU A 289 -13.76 -0.90 -20.37
N ILE A 290 -14.13 -0.85 -21.66
CA ILE A 290 -15.00 0.22 -22.20
C ILE A 290 -16.34 0.24 -21.45
N ALA A 291 -16.96 -0.93 -21.25
CA ALA A 291 -18.22 -1.05 -20.53
C ALA A 291 -18.11 -0.62 -19.06
N ASP A 292 -17.02 -0.99 -18.38
CA ASP A 292 -16.77 -0.67 -16.98
C ASP A 292 -16.57 0.84 -16.80
N CYS A 293 -15.77 1.48 -17.67
CA CYS A 293 -15.58 2.94 -17.64
C CYS A 293 -16.88 3.69 -17.89
N TYR A 294 -17.64 3.28 -18.92
CA TYR A 294 -18.94 3.88 -19.22
C TYR A 294 -19.93 3.68 -18.07
N GLY A 295 -20.03 2.46 -17.54
CA GLY A 295 -20.91 2.10 -16.43
C GLY A 295 -20.60 2.90 -15.16
N ALA A 296 -19.31 3.07 -14.83
CA ALA A 296 -18.90 3.90 -13.70
C ALA A 296 -19.37 5.36 -13.87
N LEU A 297 -19.13 5.97 -15.04
CA LEU A 297 -19.60 7.33 -15.32
C LEU A 297 -21.13 7.43 -15.27
N ARG A 298 -21.86 6.46 -15.82
CA ARG A 298 -23.33 6.43 -15.78
C ARG A 298 -23.89 6.20 -14.37
N ALA A 299 -23.14 5.58 -13.47
CA ALA A 299 -23.56 5.44 -12.08
C ALA A 299 -23.67 6.79 -11.35
N ASN A 300 -22.90 7.80 -11.77
CA ASN A 300 -22.98 9.17 -11.27
C ASN A 300 -23.63 10.10 -12.31
N GLN A 301 -24.97 10.20 -12.30
CA GLN A 301 -25.73 10.98 -13.27
C GLN A 301 -25.36 12.48 -13.29
N ALA A 302 -25.05 13.07 -12.13
CA ALA A 302 -24.71 14.48 -12.02
C ALA A 302 -23.35 14.78 -12.69
N LEU A 303 -22.40 13.85 -12.56
CA LEU A 303 -21.11 13.93 -13.23
C LEU A 303 -21.26 13.66 -14.73
N TRP A 304 -21.98 12.60 -15.11
CA TRP A 304 -22.23 12.23 -16.51
C TRP A 304 -22.82 13.38 -17.33
N GLN A 305 -23.72 14.17 -16.75
CA GLN A 305 -24.30 15.35 -17.39
C GLN A 305 -23.27 16.43 -17.78
N GLN A 306 -22.05 16.35 -17.27
CA GLN A 306 -20.98 17.31 -17.53
C GLN A 306 -19.74 16.64 -18.15
N THR A 307 -19.84 15.37 -18.54
CA THR A 307 -18.70 14.57 -19.02
C THR A 307 -18.76 14.33 -20.53
N LEU A 308 -17.60 14.44 -21.17
CA LEU A 308 -17.31 13.85 -22.47
C LEU A 308 -16.41 12.64 -22.26
N PHE A 309 -16.93 11.44 -22.53
CA PHE A 309 -16.16 10.20 -22.54
C PHE A 309 -15.68 9.90 -23.96
N VAL A 310 -14.38 9.70 -24.12
CA VAL A 310 -13.71 9.48 -25.40
C VAL A 310 -13.05 8.11 -25.38
N VAL A 311 -13.45 7.23 -26.29
CA VAL A 311 -12.74 5.96 -26.56
C VAL A 311 -11.92 6.15 -27.83
N LEU A 312 -10.61 5.98 -27.72
CA LEU A 312 -9.65 6.25 -28.80
C LEU A 312 -8.60 5.14 -28.88
N TYR A 313 -7.91 5.05 -30.02
CA TYR A 313 -6.80 4.12 -30.25
C TYR A 313 -5.56 4.91 -30.69
N ASP A 314 -4.37 4.37 -30.41
CA ASP A 314 -3.09 4.97 -30.78
C ASP A 314 -2.77 4.87 -32.27
N GLU A 315 -2.80 3.66 -32.83
CA GLU A 315 -2.53 3.39 -34.22
C GLU A 315 -3.26 2.12 -34.68
N HIS A 316 -3.10 1.72 -35.94
CA HIS A 316 -3.95 0.74 -36.60
C HIS A 316 -3.51 -0.72 -36.41
N GLY A 317 -2.35 -0.96 -35.80
CA GLY A 317 -1.83 -2.28 -35.46
C GLY A 317 -1.42 -3.12 -36.66
N GLY A 318 -1.22 -2.50 -37.82
CA GLY A 318 -0.98 -3.19 -39.09
C GLY A 318 -2.22 -3.85 -39.70
N PHE A 319 -3.42 -3.65 -39.15
CA PHE A 319 -4.67 -4.09 -39.75
C PHE A 319 -5.11 -3.16 -40.88
N PHE A 320 -5.75 -3.73 -41.90
CA PHE A 320 -6.17 -2.97 -43.07
C PHE A 320 -7.19 -1.88 -42.74
N ASP A 321 -7.04 -0.72 -43.38
CA ASP A 321 -8.06 0.30 -43.52
C ASP A 321 -7.97 0.85 -44.95
N HIS A 322 -9.11 1.17 -45.55
CA HIS A 322 -9.15 1.63 -46.94
C HIS A 322 -8.91 3.13 -47.10
N VAL A 323 -8.98 3.93 -46.04
CA VAL A 323 -8.95 5.39 -46.17
C VAL A 323 -7.51 5.90 -46.21
N GLU A 324 -7.18 6.56 -47.32
CA GLU A 324 -5.90 7.20 -47.53
C GLU A 324 -5.65 8.34 -46.51
N PRO A 325 -4.54 8.30 -45.75
CA PRO A 325 -4.22 9.33 -44.76
C PRO A 325 -3.99 10.70 -45.42
N PRO A 326 -4.68 11.76 -44.97
CA PRO A 326 -4.52 13.09 -45.55
C PRO A 326 -3.20 13.77 -45.14
N LYS A 327 -2.88 14.87 -45.82
CA LYS A 327 -1.80 15.77 -45.41
C LYS A 327 -2.15 16.46 -44.09
N ALA A 328 -1.14 16.80 -43.31
CA ALA A 328 -1.25 17.49 -42.03
C ALA A 328 -0.28 18.67 -41.96
N VAL A 329 -0.57 19.60 -41.06
CA VAL A 329 0.39 20.64 -40.68
C VAL A 329 1.51 19.98 -39.86
N PRO A 330 2.80 20.17 -40.21
CA PRO A 330 3.90 19.74 -39.35
C PRO A 330 3.77 20.33 -37.93
N PRO A 331 4.00 19.55 -36.86
CA PRO A 331 3.81 20.02 -35.49
C PRO A 331 4.88 21.04 -35.07
N ASP A 332 6.06 20.97 -35.66
CA ASP A 332 7.22 21.82 -35.40
C ASP A 332 8.15 21.86 -36.63
N ASP A 333 9.33 22.46 -36.49
CA ASP A 333 10.34 22.60 -37.55
C ASP A 333 11.26 21.36 -37.69
N GLN A 334 10.99 20.30 -36.92
CA GLN A 334 11.81 19.09 -36.91
C GLN A 334 11.42 18.17 -38.06
N VAL A 335 12.45 17.59 -38.68
CA VAL A 335 12.31 16.55 -39.71
C VAL A 335 12.97 15.30 -39.17
N ALA A 336 12.39 14.13 -39.47
CA ALA A 336 12.97 12.88 -39.00
C ALA A 336 14.41 12.70 -39.56
N PRO A 337 15.40 12.40 -38.71
CA PRO A 337 16.81 12.29 -39.13
C PRO A 337 16.97 11.18 -40.16
N ARG A 338 17.89 11.33 -41.11
CA ARG A 338 18.18 10.29 -42.12
C ARG A 338 19.13 9.23 -41.57
N GLY A 339 18.71 7.96 -41.57
CA GLY A 339 19.44 6.81 -41.00
C GLY A 339 19.87 5.76 -42.04
N PRO A 340 20.78 4.84 -41.66
CA PRO A 340 21.44 3.88 -42.56
C PRO A 340 20.51 2.83 -43.20
N ASP A 341 19.36 2.55 -42.59
CA ASP A 341 18.33 1.64 -43.13
C ASP A 341 17.17 2.37 -43.83
N GLY A 342 17.31 3.69 -44.05
CA GLY A 342 16.34 4.50 -44.80
C GLY A 342 15.31 5.23 -43.94
N ASP A 343 15.74 6.10 -43.01
CA ASP A 343 14.85 7.15 -42.49
C ASP A 343 14.77 8.29 -43.52
N LEU A 344 13.56 8.52 -44.03
CA LEU A 344 13.36 9.18 -45.33
C LEU A 344 13.27 10.71 -45.29
N GLY A 345 13.64 11.35 -44.18
CA GLY A 345 13.43 12.79 -44.03
C GLY A 345 11.93 13.15 -44.01
N PHE A 346 11.13 12.35 -43.31
CA PHE A 346 9.69 12.58 -43.17
C PHE A 346 9.45 13.91 -42.44
N GLY A 347 8.68 14.80 -43.07
CA GLY A 347 8.44 16.16 -42.61
C GLY A 347 7.25 16.32 -41.66
N PHE A 348 6.66 15.21 -41.17
CA PHE A 348 5.48 15.23 -40.31
C PHE A 348 4.28 15.97 -40.93
N ASP A 349 4.22 16.00 -42.26
CA ASP A 349 3.19 16.68 -43.06
C ASP A 349 2.09 15.72 -43.54
N ARG A 350 1.98 14.54 -42.92
CA ARG A 350 0.99 13.51 -43.24
C ARG A 350 0.58 12.72 -42.00
N LEU A 351 -0.71 12.39 -41.93
CA LEU A 351 -1.27 11.54 -40.89
C LEU A 351 -0.98 10.06 -41.16
N GLY A 352 -1.21 9.20 -40.18
CA GLY A 352 -1.18 7.75 -40.31
C GLY A 352 -2.55 7.17 -40.65
N VAL A 353 -2.66 5.84 -40.54
CA VAL A 353 -3.88 5.10 -40.88
C VAL A 353 -5.02 5.47 -39.93
N ARG A 354 -6.26 5.38 -40.43
CA ARG A 354 -7.47 5.66 -39.67
C ARG A 354 -7.65 4.70 -38.49
N VAL A 355 -8.03 5.23 -37.34
CA VAL A 355 -8.24 4.51 -36.08
C VAL A 355 -9.67 4.71 -35.55
N PRO A 356 -10.20 3.78 -34.74
CA PRO A 356 -11.50 3.95 -34.10
C PRO A 356 -11.51 5.14 -33.13
N ALA A 357 -12.60 5.91 -33.15
CA ALA A 357 -12.84 6.98 -32.19
C ALA A 357 -14.36 7.14 -31.95
N VAL A 358 -14.77 7.09 -30.68
CA VAL A 358 -16.17 7.28 -30.28
C VAL A 358 -16.25 8.34 -29.17
N LEU A 359 -17.09 9.35 -29.40
CA LEU A 359 -17.36 10.45 -28.47
C LEU A 359 -18.72 10.24 -27.82
N ALA A 360 -18.76 10.04 -26.50
CA ALA A 360 -19.96 9.73 -25.74
C ALA A 360 -20.23 10.80 -24.67
N SER A 361 -21.42 11.42 -24.76
CA SER A 361 -21.89 12.44 -23.83
C SER A 361 -23.40 12.60 -24.00
N PRO A 362 -24.17 12.99 -22.98
CA PRO A 362 -25.59 13.32 -23.20
C PRO A 362 -25.76 14.53 -24.13
N TRP A 363 -24.71 15.32 -24.35
CA TRP A 363 -24.73 16.47 -25.25
C TRP A 363 -24.40 16.12 -26.70
N LEU A 364 -24.21 14.84 -27.05
CA LEU A 364 -23.88 14.41 -28.41
C LEU A 364 -25.01 13.58 -29.03
N ALA A 365 -25.24 13.78 -30.33
CA ALA A 365 -26.16 12.95 -31.08
C ALA A 365 -25.56 11.58 -31.41
N ALA A 366 -26.41 10.59 -31.63
CA ALA A 366 -26.02 9.34 -32.26
C ALA A 366 -25.79 9.61 -33.75
N GLY A 367 -24.66 9.18 -34.30
CA GLY A 367 -24.36 9.41 -35.72
C GLY A 367 -22.88 9.42 -36.04
N VAL A 368 -22.55 9.96 -37.21
CA VAL A 368 -21.19 9.99 -37.76
C VAL A 368 -20.70 11.43 -37.82
N ASP A 369 -19.47 11.65 -37.38
CA ASP A 369 -18.70 12.86 -37.69
C ASP A 369 -17.55 12.50 -38.63
N SER A 370 -17.62 13.02 -39.86
CA SER A 370 -16.61 12.83 -40.91
C SER A 370 -15.61 13.96 -41.00
N THR A 371 -15.53 14.81 -39.97
CA THR A 371 -14.45 15.78 -39.83
C THR A 371 -13.11 15.06 -39.69
N VAL A 372 -12.11 15.50 -40.45
CA VAL A 372 -10.75 14.96 -40.36
C VAL A 372 -10.12 15.39 -39.04
N TYR A 373 -9.85 14.40 -38.19
CA TYR A 373 -9.18 14.53 -36.91
C TYR A 373 -7.90 13.70 -36.85
N ASP A 374 -6.97 14.14 -36.01
CA ASP A 374 -5.87 13.35 -35.48
C ASP A 374 -5.86 13.46 -33.94
N HIS A 375 -4.91 12.83 -33.25
CA HIS A 375 -4.86 12.93 -31.79
C HIS A 375 -4.61 14.38 -31.31
N SER A 376 -3.99 15.24 -32.12
CA SER A 376 -3.82 16.67 -31.83
C SER A 376 -5.15 17.43 -31.82
N SER A 377 -6.19 16.90 -32.47
CA SER A 377 -7.54 17.48 -32.46
C SER A 377 -8.19 17.42 -31.07
N LEU A 378 -7.97 16.32 -30.33
CA LEU A 378 -8.38 16.23 -28.92
C LEU A 378 -7.67 17.28 -28.07
N LEU A 379 -6.35 17.43 -28.26
CA LEU A 379 -5.57 18.46 -27.56
C LEU A 379 -6.08 19.87 -27.85
N ALA A 380 -6.40 20.15 -29.11
CA ALA A 380 -6.96 21.43 -29.53
C ALA A 380 -8.31 21.71 -28.87
N PHE A 381 -9.19 20.70 -28.77
CA PHE A 381 -10.45 20.84 -28.04
C PHE A 381 -10.22 21.17 -26.55
N LEU A 382 -9.33 20.44 -25.88
CA LEU A 382 -8.98 20.69 -24.48
C LEU A 382 -8.41 22.10 -24.31
N CYS A 383 -7.49 22.52 -25.17
CA CYS A 383 -6.91 23.86 -25.12
C CYS A 383 -7.97 24.95 -25.35
N ASN A 384 -8.86 24.81 -26.34
CA ASN A 384 -9.94 25.77 -26.57
C ASN A 384 -10.91 25.84 -25.38
N ARG A 385 -11.31 24.68 -24.85
CA ARG A 385 -12.31 24.58 -23.78
C ARG A 385 -11.87 25.26 -22.50
N TRP A 386 -10.59 25.17 -22.14
CA TRP A 386 -10.02 25.77 -20.93
C TRP A 386 -9.09 26.96 -21.20
N GLN A 387 -9.09 27.50 -22.42
CA GLN A 387 -8.28 28.65 -22.84
C GLN A 387 -6.78 28.44 -22.57
N LEU A 388 -6.29 27.23 -22.82
CA LEU A 388 -4.90 26.85 -22.60
C LEU A 388 -4.05 27.12 -23.85
N PRO A 389 -2.74 27.41 -23.70
CA PRO A 389 -1.84 27.56 -24.84
C PRO A 389 -1.72 26.27 -25.68
N PRO A 390 -1.60 26.37 -27.03
CA PRO A 390 -1.44 25.21 -27.90
C PRO A 390 -0.17 24.41 -27.60
N LEU A 391 -0.19 23.16 -28.07
CA LEU A 391 0.93 22.21 -28.03
C LEU A 391 1.49 21.99 -29.44
N GLY A 392 2.30 22.93 -29.92
CA GLY A 392 2.87 22.91 -31.27
C GLY A 392 1.98 23.53 -32.35
N ALA A 393 2.53 23.66 -33.56
CA ALA A 393 1.88 24.32 -34.68
C ALA A 393 0.66 23.53 -35.20
N ARG A 394 0.72 22.19 -35.17
CA ARG A 394 -0.42 21.34 -35.54
C ARG A 394 -1.60 21.51 -34.59
N CYS A 395 -1.37 21.45 -33.28
CA CYS A 395 -2.39 21.72 -32.28
C CYS A 395 -2.97 23.14 -32.44
N ALA A 396 -2.14 24.16 -32.70
CA ALA A 396 -2.61 25.51 -32.96
C ALA A 396 -3.49 25.62 -34.23
N ALA A 397 -3.13 24.91 -35.31
CA ALA A 397 -3.93 24.85 -36.53
C ALA A 397 -5.28 24.17 -36.29
N GLU A 398 -5.30 23.07 -35.52
CA GLU A 398 -6.54 22.41 -35.11
C GLU A 398 -7.38 23.31 -34.19
N MET A 399 -6.78 24.03 -33.24
CA MET A 399 -7.50 24.99 -32.38
C MET A 399 -8.24 26.05 -33.20
N ALA A 400 -7.63 26.53 -34.29
CA ALA A 400 -8.27 27.48 -35.20
C ALA A 400 -9.47 26.89 -35.96
N ARG A 401 -9.52 25.55 -36.14
CA ARG A 401 -10.66 24.82 -36.70
C ARG A 401 -11.75 24.53 -35.66
N ASN A 402 -11.45 24.72 -34.38
CA ASN A 402 -12.30 24.50 -33.22
C ASN A 402 -13.01 23.13 -33.20
N PRO A 403 -12.25 22.02 -33.03
CA PRO A 403 -12.79 20.67 -33.10
C PRO A 403 -13.92 20.45 -32.09
N PHE A 404 -14.89 19.63 -32.48
CA PHE A 404 -16.10 19.26 -31.74
C PHE A 404 -17.10 20.38 -31.46
N GLN A 405 -16.81 21.65 -31.79
CA GLN A 405 -17.67 22.79 -31.44
C GLN A 405 -19.11 22.59 -31.88
N ASP A 406 -19.31 22.10 -33.10
CA ASP A 406 -20.63 21.97 -33.72
C ASP A 406 -21.32 20.64 -33.41
N LEU A 407 -20.68 19.75 -32.65
CA LEU A 407 -21.24 18.45 -32.28
C LEU A 407 -22.20 18.53 -31.09
N PHE A 408 -22.01 19.52 -30.22
CA PHE A 408 -22.78 19.62 -28.98
C PHE A 408 -24.20 20.13 -29.23
N LEU A 409 -25.18 19.32 -28.81
CA LEU A 409 -26.59 19.65 -28.85
C LEU A 409 -26.93 20.83 -27.93
N PRO A 410 -27.97 21.61 -28.24
CA PRO A 410 -28.41 22.71 -27.39
C PRO A 410 -29.00 22.27 -26.04
N ALA A 411 -29.35 20.98 -25.91
CA ALA A 411 -29.88 20.38 -24.68
C ALA A 411 -29.39 18.93 -24.55
N PRO A 412 -29.22 18.41 -23.32
CA PRO A 412 -28.76 17.04 -23.12
C PRO A 412 -29.88 16.05 -23.45
N ARG A 413 -29.51 14.98 -24.12
CA ARG A 413 -30.35 13.81 -24.38
C ARG A 413 -30.60 13.02 -23.10
N LEU A 414 -31.83 12.54 -22.94
CA LEU A 414 -32.26 11.73 -21.80
C LEU A 414 -32.30 10.23 -22.12
N ASP A 415 -32.13 9.86 -23.39
CA ASP A 415 -32.23 8.50 -23.90
C ASP A 415 -30.87 7.78 -23.98
N THR A 416 -29.81 8.33 -23.37
CA THR A 416 -28.49 7.66 -23.31
C THR A 416 -28.58 6.37 -22.48
N PRO A 417 -28.07 5.22 -22.97
CA PRO A 417 -28.24 3.94 -22.30
C PRO A 417 -27.59 3.94 -20.91
N PRO A 418 -28.18 3.31 -19.88
CA PRO A 418 -27.60 3.28 -18.54
C PRO A 418 -26.35 2.39 -18.48
N ASN A 419 -26.29 1.34 -19.30
CA ASN A 419 -25.18 0.38 -19.37
C ASN A 419 -25.00 -0.07 -20.82
N LEU A 420 -23.82 -0.60 -21.14
CA LEU A 420 -23.53 -1.26 -22.41
C LEU A 420 -23.66 -2.78 -22.27
N ALA A 421 -23.95 -3.47 -23.37
CA ALA A 421 -23.95 -4.93 -23.38
C ALA A 421 -22.51 -5.43 -23.21
N THR A 422 -22.33 -6.44 -22.37
CA THR A 422 -21.06 -7.12 -22.19
C THR A 422 -21.22 -8.60 -22.48
N ARG A 423 -20.17 -9.20 -23.06
CA ARG A 423 -20.12 -10.65 -23.21
C ARG A 423 -19.66 -11.26 -21.88
N ALA A 424 -20.38 -12.26 -21.39
CA ALA A 424 -19.90 -13.07 -20.27
C ALA A 424 -18.57 -13.73 -20.66
N LEU A 425 -17.48 -13.24 -20.09
CA LEU A 425 -16.17 -13.87 -20.18
C LEU A 425 -16.26 -15.15 -19.34
N GLY A 426 -16.26 -16.32 -20.00
CA GLY A 426 -16.36 -17.60 -19.30
C GLY A 426 -15.30 -17.71 -18.21
N ALA A 427 -15.64 -18.34 -17.07
CA ALA A 427 -14.72 -18.56 -15.96
C ALA A 427 -13.40 -19.11 -16.50
N THR A 428 -12.37 -18.26 -16.52
CA THR A 428 -11.07 -18.68 -17.04
C THR A 428 -10.52 -19.64 -16.00
N ARG A 429 -10.56 -20.94 -16.28
CA ARG A 429 -9.80 -21.93 -15.51
C ARG A 429 -8.39 -21.37 -15.38
N THR A 430 -7.90 -21.22 -14.15
CA THR A 430 -6.51 -20.87 -13.83
C THR A 430 -5.60 -21.95 -14.42
N LEU A 431 -5.32 -21.82 -15.71
CA LEU A 431 -4.43 -22.65 -16.48
C LEU A 431 -3.07 -21.94 -16.44
N ALA A 432 -2.08 -22.68 -15.94
CA ALA A 432 -0.62 -22.50 -16.02
C ALA A 432 -0.08 -21.14 -16.50
N LEU A 433 0.98 -20.65 -15.82
CA LEU A 433 1.89 -19.61 -16.31
C LEU A 433 2.25 -19.87 -17.79
N ASP A 434 1.52 -19.22 -18.68
CA ASP A 434 1.75 -19.32 -20.11
C ASP A 434 2.94 -18.43 -20.45
N SER A 435 3.97 -19.01 -21.06
CA SER A 435 5.25 -18.37 -21.38
C SER A 435 5.19 -17.55 -22.68
N THR A 436 4.12 -16.77 -22.87
CA THR A 436 3.97 -15.88 -24.03
C THR A 436 5.03 -14.77 -23.94
N PRO A 437 5.91 -14.62 -24.95
CA PRO A 437 6.90 -13.54 -25.03
C PRO A 437 6.21 -12.17 -25.05
N PRO A 438 6.86 -11.13 -24.51
CA PRO A 438 6.31 -9.78 -24.55
C PRO A 438 6.21 -9.26 -26.00
N ASN A 439 5.15 -8.51 -26.32
CA ASN A 439 5.01 -7.79 -27.59
C ASN A 439 5.97 -6.56 -27.66
N GLY A 440 6.02 -5.87 -28.80
CA GLY A 440 6.93 -4.74 -29.02
C GLY A 440 6.79 -3.62 -27.98
N ASN A 441 5.55 -3.25 -27.64
CA ASN A 441 5.26 -2.22 -26.64
C ASN A 441 5.67 -2.67 -25.22
N GLN A 442 5.34 -3.91 -24.83
CA GLN A 442 5.74 -4.50 -23.54
C GLN A 442 7.27 -4.59 -23.39
N GLN A 443 7.98 -4.95 -24.47
CA GLN A 443 9.45 -4.93 -24.50
C GLN A 443 10.00 -3.52 -24.33
N ALA A 444 9.47 -2.55 -25.08
CA ALA A 444 9.85 -1.15 -24.99
C ALA A 444 9.60 -0.56 -23.60
N MET A 445 8.46 -0.86 -22.97
CA MET A 445 8.17 -0.48 -21.59
C MET A 445 9.11 -1.15 -20.59
N THR A 446 9.50 -2.40 -20.83
CA THR A 446 10.51 -3.08 -20.01
C THR A 446 11.86 -2.39 -20.12
N TRP A 447 12.29 -2.00 -21.33
CA TRP A 447 13.52 -1.23 -21.53
C TRP A 447 13.43 0.19 -20.96
N MET A 448 12.27 0.85 -21.07
CA MET A 448 12.03 2.14 -20.42
C MET A 448 12.28 2.02 -18.93
N VAL A 449 11.59 1.08 -18.31
CA VAL A 449 11.71 0.79 -16.89
C VAL A 449 13.17 0.54 -16.52
N GLN A 450 13.87 -0.33 -17.26
CA GLN A 450 15.31 -0.58 -17.08
C GLN A 450 16.17 0.67 -17.26
N TYR A 451 15.87 1.49 -18.26
CA TYR A 451 16.65 2.68 -18.60
C TYR A 451 16.46 3.78 -17.59
N LEU A 452 15.22 4.09 -17.20
CA LEU A 452 14.89 5.03 -16.14
C LEU A 452 15.69 4.61 -14.93
N GLY A 453 15.54 3.33 -14.61
CA GLY A 453 16.39 2.59 -13.71
C GLY A 453 17.86 2.89 -13.72
N GLU A 454 18.42 2.85 -14.90
CA GLU A 454 19.81 3.12 -15.03
C GLU A 454 20.06 4.63 -14.90
N HIS A 455 19.28 5.52 -15.51
CA HIS A 455 19.73 6.85 -15.93
C HIS A 455 19.12 8.07 -15.24
N LEU A 456 18.15 7.91 -14.35
CA LEU A 456 17.56 9.06 -13.66
C LEU A 456 18.49 9.66 -12.60
N ASN A 457 18.38 10.98 -12.42
CA ASN A 457 18.96 11.69 -11.26
C ASN A 457 17.98 11.69 -10.08
N ILE A 458 18.39 12.28 -8.93
CA ILE A 458 17.73 12.05 -7.63
C ILE A 458 16.30 12.51 -7.62
N ALA A 459 16.14 13.76 -8.01
CA ALA A 459 14.85 14.41 -8.09
C ALA A 459 13.94 13.71 -9.11
N GLU A 460 14.50 13.23 -10.22
CA GLU A 460 13.77 12.48 -11.23
C GLU A 460 13.32 11.10 -10.72
N SER A 461 14.15 10.39 -9.95
CA SER A 461 13.80 9.10 -9.35
C SER A 461 12.66 9.20 -8.36
N GLU A 462 12.70 10.19 -7.46
CA GLU A 462 11.66 10.39 -6.45
C GLU A 462 10.33 10.78 -7.08
N ALA A 463 10.38 11.52 -8.19
CA ALA A 463 9.20 11.85 -8.97
C ALA A 463 8.63 10.63 -9.71
N VAL A 464 9.48 9.78 -10.28
CA VAL A 464 9.08 8.53 -10.95
C VAL A 464 8.60 7.46 -9.97
N SER A 465 9.23 7.33 -8.80
CA SER A 465 8.86 6.37 -7.76
C SER A 465 7.47 6.63 -7.18
N ARG A 466 7.11 7.90 -6.95
CA ARG A 466 5.74 8.32 -6.57
C ARG A 466 4.70 8.07 -7.67
N ALA A 467 5.14 7.99 -8.92
CA ALA A 467 4.31 7.80 -10.10
C ALA A 467 4.13 6.31 -10.49
N LEU A 468 4.85 5.39 -9.84
CA LEU A 468 4.76 3.94 -10.06
C LEU A 468 3.79 3.31 -9.06
N LEU A 469 2.84 2.53 -9.57
CA LEU A 469 1.80 1.90 -8.75
C LEU A 469 2.20 0.51 -8.24
N PRO A 470 1.69 0.08 -7.07
CA PRO A 470 1.84 -1.30 -6.61
C PRO A 470 1.01 -2.23 -7.50
N GLY A 471 1.65 -3.00 -8.39
CA GLY A 471 0.94 -3.98 -9.21
C GLY A 471 1.74 -4.63 -10.35
N ALA A 472 2.77 -3.98 -10.89
CA ALA A 472 3.48 -4.47 -12.08
C ALA A 472 4.53 -5.57 -11.76
N GLN A 473 4.09 -6.76 -11.37
CA GLN A 473 4.97 -7.86 -10.90
C GLN A 473 5.80 -8.57 -11.99
N LEU A 474 5.50 -8.40 -13.28
CA LEU A 474 6.37 -8.90 -14.37
C LEU A 474 7.40 -7.84 -14.86
N ALA A 475 7.10 -6.56 -14.65
CA ALA A 475 8.08 -5.48 -14.75
C ALA A 475 8.91 -5.33 -13.46
N ALA A 476 8.49 -5.93 -12.33
CA ALA A 476 9.08 -5.71 -11.01
C ALA A 476 10.57 -6.07 -10.93
N ASP A 477 11.08 -7.12 -11.57
CA ASP A 477 12.51 -7.43 -11.50
C ASP A 477 13.36 -6.45 -12.31
N ALA A 478 12.83 -5.99 -13.45
CA ALA A 478 13.47 -5.01 -14.31
C ALA A 478 13.37 -3.59 -13.72
N LEU A 479 12.22 -3.27 -13.11
CA LEU A 479 11.87 -2.04 -12.39
C LEU A 479 12.59 -1.94 -11.05
N ARG A 480 12.82 -3.06 -10.38
CA ARG A 480 13.58 -3.12 -9.13
C ARG A 480 15.07 -2.98 -9.40
N ARG A 481 15.64 -3.75 -10.33
CA ARG A 481 17.02 -3.54 -10.81
C ARG A 481 17.26 -2.14 -11.37
N ALA A 482 16.22 -1.57 -11.97
CA ALA A 482 16.17 -0.20 -12.39
C ALA A 482 16.23 0.75 -11.19
N LEU A 483 15.21 0.79 -10.34
CA LEU A 483 15.13 1.67 -9.18
C LEU A 483 16.37 1.53 -8.26
N ASP A 484 16.93 0.32 -8.15
CA ASP A 484 18.19 0.03 -7.45
C ASP A 484 19.38 0.75 -8.12
N LYS A 485 19.51 0.69 -9.46
CA LYS A 485 20.55 1.42 -10.20
C LYS A 485 20.32 2.94 -10.24
N ILE A 486 19.07 3.41 -10.13
CA ILE A 486 18.77 4.84 -10.04
C ILE A 486 19.32 5.28 -8.72
N ASN A 487 18.89 4.62 -7.64
CA ASN A 487 19.38 4.85 -6.28
C ASN A 487 20.91 4.79 -6.18
N ASP A 488 21.59 3.94 -6.94
CA ASP A 488 23.06 3.95 -7.00
C ASP A 488 23.64 5.20 -7.70
N ARG A 489 23.06 5.65 -8.82
CA ARG A 489 23.49 6.89 -9.52
C ARG A 489 23.11 8.15 -8.77
N LEU A 490 21.97 8.13 -8.08
CA LEU A 490 21.51 9.11 -7.13
C LEU A 490 22.57 9.33 -6.07
N ASN A 491 22.98 8.24 -5.43
CA ASN A 491 23.98 8.27 -4.39
C ASN A 491 25.34 8.74 -4.93
N THR A 492 25.68 8.40 -6.18
CA THR A 492 26.93 8.82 -6.84
C THR A 492 26.94 10.30 -7.27
N GLN A 493 25.84 10.82 -7.84
CA GLN A 493 25.70 12.23 -8.24
C GLN A 493 25.42 13.16 -7.06
N ALA A 494 24.70 12.71 -6.03
CA ALA A 494 24.68 13.39 -4.72
C ALA A 494 26.09 13.49 -4.17
N HIS A 495 26.92 12.44 -4.29
CA HIS A 495 28.33 12.50 -3.91
C HIS A 495 29.13 13.53 -4.72
N ALA A 496 28.96 13.59 -6.05
CA ALA A 496 29.68 14.52 -6.91
C ALA A 496 29.19 15.99 -6.79
N HIS A 497 27.88 16.20 -6.62
CA HIS A 497 27.29 17.52 -6.37
C HIS A 497 27.56 17.98 -4.94
N ALA A 498 27.57 17.08 -3.95
CA ALA A 498 28.05 17.37 -2.60
C ALA A 498 29.56 17.65 -2.57
N GLN A 499 30.37 17.06 -3.46
CA GLN A 499 31.79 17.40 -3.64
C GLN A 499 32.00 18.75 -4.36
N ALA A 500 31.15 19.11 -5.33
CA ALA A 500 31.20 20.41 -6.01
C ALA A 500 30.64 21.56 -5.15
N LEU A 501 29.55 21.30 -4.40
CA LEU A 501 29.04 22.17 -3.34
C LEU A 501 29.96 22.18 -2.12
N GLN A 502 30.70 21.11 -1.84
CA GLN A 502 31.83 21.15 -0.90
C GLN A 502 32.96 22.00 -1.46
N ALA A 503 33.29 21.99 -2.75
CA ALA A 503 34.38 22.84 -3.27
C ALA A 503 34.00 24.34 -3.25
N HIS A 504 32.75 24.68 -3.60
CA HIS A 504 32.25 26.06 -3.55
C HIS A 504 31.95 26.51 -2.10
N GLY A 505 31.40 25.60 -1.31
CA GLY A 505 31.15 25.76 0.12
C GLY A 505 32.43 25.72 0.95
N GLN A 506 33.52 25.07 0.52
CA GLN A 506 34.84 25.12 1.15
C GLN A 506 35.54 26.45 0.85
N ALA A 507 35.31 27.06 -0.31
CA ALA A 507 35.80 28.40 -0.61
C ALA A 507 35.09 29.48 0.24
N GLN A 508 33.77 29.35 0.44
CA GLN A 508 32.99 30.24 1.33
C GLN A 508 33.17 29.92 2.82
N ALA A 509 33.28 28.65 3.20
CA ALA A 509 33.52 28.22 4.57
C ALA A 509 34.96 28.49 5.01
N ALA A 510 35.96 28.47 4.11
CA ALA A 510 37.32 28.93 4.43
C ALA A 510 37.35 30.43 4.72
N GLN A 511 36.52 31.24 4.04
CA GLN A 511 36.37 32.67 4.35
C GLN A 511 35.55 32.94 5.62
N LEU A 512 34.54 32.11 5.92
CA LEU A 512 33.72 32.23 7.14
C LEU A 512 34.37 31.62 8.39
N LEU A 513 35.21 30.57 8.26
CA LEU A 513 36.04 30.04 9.35
C LEU A 513 37.18 31.00 9.71
N ALA A 514 37.75 31.71 8.73
CA ALA A 514 38.77 32.73 8.97
C ALA A 514 38.27 33.86 9.89
N ALA A 515 36.96 34.11 9.94
CA ALA A 515 36.34 35.13 10.79
C ALA A 515 35.89 34.62 12.18
N ARG A 516 36.01 33.32 12.48
CA ARG A 516 35.69 32.74 13.80
C ARG A 516 36.90 32.16 14.54
N LEU A 517 38.11 32.52 14.09
CA LEU A 517 39.37 32.05 14.62
C LEU A 517 39.76 32.49 16.06
N PRO A 518 39.06 33.36 16.83
CA PRO A 518 39.47 33.63 18.21
C PRO A 518 38.78 32.78 19.29
N LEU A 519 38.17 31.62 18.96
CA LEU A 519 37.65 30.68 19.99
C LEU A 519 38.29 29.28 19.96
N ALA A 520 39.17 28.99 18.99
CA ALA A 520 39.80 27.68 18.84
C ALA A 520 41.06 27.46 19.71
N GLN A 521 41.49 28.44 20.51
CA GLN A 521 42.74 28.34 21.29
C GLN A 521 42.55 28.00 22.78
N ALA A 522 41.36 27.66 23.25
CA ALA A 522 41.09 27.49 24.70
C ALA A 522 40.82 26.05 25.19
N ALA A 523 40.96 25.00 24.37
CA ALA A 523 40.61 23.61 24.77
C ALA A 523 41.79 22.62 24.82
N ALA A 524 43.04 23.09 24.85
CA ALA A 524 44.24 22.24 24.79
C ALA A 524 44.60 21.52 26.13
N GLY A 525 43.62 21.13 26.96
CA GLY A 525 43.89 20.52 28.27
C GLY A 525 42.84 19.55 28.84
N ALA A 526 41.79 19.17 28.09
CA ALA A 526 40.77 18.23 28.57
C ALA A 526 41.09 16.78 28.17
N ALA A 527 40.85 15.82 29.08
CA ALA A 527 40.97 14.39 28.79
C ALA A 527 40.02 13.99 27.64
N PRO A 528 40.41 13.04 26.76
CA PRO A 528 39.59 12.64 25.63
C PRO A 528 38.26 12.01 26.08
N LEU A 529 37.21 12.24 25.31
CA LEU A 529 35.90 11.59 25.50
C LEU A 529 35.99 10.14 25.03
N ARG A 530 35.70 9.22 25.94
CA ARG A 530 35.71 7.78 25.72
C ARG A 530 34.36 7.33 25.15
N VAL A 531 34.38 6.91 23.88
CA VAL A 531 33.21 6.48 23.11
C VAL A 531 33.29 4.97 22.89
N TRP A 532 32.29 4.23 23.37
CA TRP A 532 32.20 2.77 23.22
C TRP A 532 31.20 2.43 22.12
N LEU A 533 31.67 1.74 21.09
CA LEU A 533 30.90 1.38 19.89
C LEU A 533 30.53 -0.10 19.96
N VAL A 534 29.24 -0.40 19.93
CA VAL A 534 28.68 -1.76 20.09
C VAL A 534 27.86 -2.11 18.84
N HIS A 535 28.37 -3.03 18.02
CA HIS A 535 27.82 -3.38 16.71
C HIS A 535 27.04 -4.69 16.73
N GLY A 536 25.88 -4.77 16.04
CA GLY A 536 25.01 -5.96 16.07
C GLY A 536 25.45 -7.23 15.32
N VAL A 537 26.35 -7.12 14.33
CA VAL A 537 26.89 -8.25 13.54
C VAL A 537 28.42 -8.12 13.42
N GLY A 538 29.20 -9.11 13.84
CA GLY A 538 30.66 -9.05 13.71
C GLY A 538 31.27 -10.31 13.10
N HIS A 539 31.65 -10.24 11.82
CA HIS A 539 32.80 -11.01 11.35
C HIS A 539 33.98 -10.06 11.19
N GLY A 540 34.87 -10.10 12.19
CA GLY A 540 36.22 -9.55 12.09
C GLY A 540 37.15 -10.36 11.19
N ASP A 541 36.66 -11.45 10.57
CA ASP A 541 37.46 -12.40 9.78
C ASP A 541 36.97 -12.54 8.33
N ASP A 542 35.99 -11.75 7.87
CA ASP A 542 35.64 -11.67 6.45
C ASP A 542 36.53 -10.62 5.75
N PRO A 543 37.39 -11.02 4.78
CA PRO A 543 38.21 -10.08 4.02
C PRO A 543 37.40 -8.99 3.29
N ALA A 544 36.11 -9.21 3.02
CA ALA A 544 35.23 -8.23 2.38
C ALA A 544 34.79 -7.08 3.32
N HIS A 545 34.90 -7.26 4.65
CA HIS A 545 34.42 -6.32 5.67
C HIS A 545 35.56 -5.59 6.44
N ALA A 546 36.80 -5.66 5.95
CA ALA A 546 37.92 -4.95 6.54
C ALA A 546 37.71 -3.42 6.48
N GLY A 547 37.46 -2.79 7.65
CA GLY A 547 37.48 -1.32 7.79
C GLY A 547 36.20 -0.66 8.31
N TRP A 548 35.13 -1.40 8.63
CA TRP A 548 33.89 -0.82 9.18
C TRP A 548 34.12 -0.01 10.47
N GLN A 549 35.04 -0.45 11.34
CA GLN A 549 35.44 0.27 12.55
C GLN A 549 35.99 1.68 12.23
N LYS A 550 36.82 1.79 11.18
CA LYS A 550 37.36 3.07 10.72
C LYS A 550 36.27 3.96 10.14
N LYS A 551 35.29 3.38 9.43
CA LYS A 551 34.14 4.12 8.89
C LYS A 551 33.27 4.71 9.99
N TRP A 552 32.97 3.93 11.03
CA TRP A 552 32.22 4.39 12.20
C TRP A 552 32.95 5.49 12.98
N GLN A 553 34.24 5.31 13.23
CA GLN A 553 35.07 6.34 13.87
C GLN A 553 35.07 7.63 13.04
N ALA A 554 35.30 7.54 11.73
CA ALA A 554 35.33 8.71 10.85
C ALA A 554 33.97 9.43 10.79
N ALA A 555 32.86 8.68 10.69
CA ALA A 555 31.51 9.25 10.68
C ALA A 555 31.21 9.99 11.99
N PHE A 556 31.49 9.36 13.14
CA PHE A 556 31.31 9.99 14.44
C PHE A 556 32.20 11.22 14.62
N GLU A 557 33.48 11.13 14.26
CA GLU A 557 34.42 12.25 14.34
C GLU A 557 33.98 13.43 13.47
N ALA A 558 33.46 13.17 12.27
CA ALA A 558 32.94 14.19 11.38
C ALA A 558 31.72 14.89 12.00
N SER A 559 30.75 14.12 12.49
CA SER A 559 29.56 14.66 13.16
C SER A 559 29.93 15.44 14.44
N ALA A 560 30.91 14.98 15.22
CA ALA A 560 31.41 15.69 16.39
C ALA A 560 32.11 17.01 16.05
N ARG A 561 32.95 17.02 15.00
CA ARG A 561 33.56 18.26 14.49
C ARG A 561 32.51 19.24 13.99
N GLN A 562 31.48 18.75 13.29
CA GLN A 562 30.37 19.57 12.81
C GLN A 562 29.54 20.16 13.96
N ALA A 563 29.35 19.41 15.05
CA ALA A 563 28.72 19.89 16.27
C ALA A 563 29.61 20.90 17.05
N GLY A 564 30.82 21.20 16.59
CA GLY A 564 31.74 22.15 17.22
C GLY A 564 32.57 21.57 18.37
N TYR A 565 32.64 20.25 18.50
CA TYR A 565 33.47 19.59 19.52
C TYR A 565 34.94 19.58 19.09
N ALA A 566 35.80 20.16 19.94
CA ALA A 566 37.24 20.31 19.69
C ALA A 566 38.12 19.47 20.65
N GLY A 567 37.52 18.65 21.52
CA GLY A 567 38.24 17.79 22.46
C GLY A 567 38.78 16.51 21.81
N GLY A 568 39.66 15.79 22.51
CA GLY A 568 40.10 14.47 22.08
C GLY A 568 38.96 13.44 22.12
N LEU A 569 39.02 12.42 21.26
CA LEU A 569 38.10 11.28 21.22
C LEU A 569 38.90 9.98 21.36
N GLU A 570 38.47 9.08 22.25
CA GLU A 570 39.04 7.74 22.42
C GLU A 570 37.95 6.70 22.13
N PHE A 571 38.14 5.88 21.11
CA PHE A 571 37.15 4.88 20.70
C PHE A 571 37.54 3.46 21.13
N ARG A 572 36.57 2.69 21.60
CA ARG A 572 36.71 1.23 21.80
C ARG A 572 35.52 0.49 21.20
N PHE A 573 35.78 -0.64 20.54
CA PHE A 573 34.73 -1.51 20.00
C PHE A 573 34.46 -2.69 20.93
N ALA A 574 33.19 -3.00 21.15
CA ALA A 574 32.80 -4.23 21.82
C ALA A 574 33.07 -5.45 20.94
N ARG A 575 33.50 -6.56 21.55
CA ARG A 575 33.68 -7.85 20.85
C ARG A 575 32.93 -8.95 21.56
N TYR A 576 32.03 -9.65 20.88
CA TYR A 576 31.27 -10.74 21.49
C TYR A 576 30.78 -11.83 20.53
N ASP A 577 31.04 -11.72 19.23
CA ASP A 577 30.45 -12.58 18.20
C ASP A 577 30.76 -14.07 18.39
N ALA A 578 31.96 -14.40 18.85
CA ALA A 578 32.36 -15.78 19.18
C ALA A 578 31.45 -16.48 20.20
N LEU A 579 30.63 -15.74 20.97
CA LEU A 579 29.62 -16.34 21.84
C LEU A 579 28.46 -16.95 21.05
N PHE A 580 28.12 -16.42 19.87
CA PHE A 580 27.00 -16.91 19.07
C PHE A 580 27.32 -18.24 18.37
N ASP A 581 28.60 -18.50 18.07
CA ASP A 581 29.07 -19.77 17.49
C ASP A 581 28.78 -20.98 18.41
N ASP A 582 28.75 -20.76 19.72
CA ASP A 582 28.48 -21.79 20.74
C ASP A 582 26.97 -22.11 20.91
N TYR A 583 26.07 -21.38 20.23
CA TYR A 583 24.61 -21.52 20.38
C TYR A 583 23.85 -21.52 19.02
N PRO A 584 24.04 -22.54 18.16
CA PRO A 584 23.43 -22.59 16.82
C PRO A 584 21.90 -22.75 16.87
N LEU A 585 21.18 -22.10 15.94
CA LEU A 585 19.74 -22.32 15.72
C LEU A 585 19.49 -23.56 14.85
N ASP A 586 18.47 -24.33 15.20
CA ASP A 586 17.91 -25.32 14.27
C ASP A 586 17.03 -24.65 13.21
N ALA A 587 17.01 -25.22 11.99
CA ALA A 587 16.30 -24.66 10.83
C ALA A 587 14.78 -24.56 11.04
N PHE A 588 14.20 -25.35 11.93
CA PHE A 588 12.77 -25.38 12.22
C PHE A 588 12.37 -24.23 13.15
N THR A 589 13.25 -23.88 14.09
CA THR A 589 13.13 -22.73 14.99
C THR A 589 13.28 -21.42 14.23
N VAL A 590 14.19 -21.33 13.25
CA VAL A 590 14.32 -20.17 12.34
C VAL A 590 13.03 -19.95 11.54
N ALA A 591 12.46 -21.01 10.96
CA ALA A 591 11.23 -20.91 10.17
C ALA A 591 10.01 -20.49 11.01
N ARG A 592 9.89 -21.02 12.23
CA ARG A 592 8.80 -20.66 13.15
C ARG A 592 8.95 -19.24 13.69
N ALA A 593 10.18 -18.79 13.89
CA ALA A 593 10.46 -17.45 14.38
C ALA A 593 10.36 -16.36 13.31
N LEU A 594 10.70 -16.64 12.05
CA LEU A 594 10.42 -15.73 10.94
C LEU A 594 8.91 -15.50 10.79
N ALA A 595 8.08 -16.51 11.08
CA ALA A 595 6.62 -16.33 11.15
C ALA A 595 6.20 -15.41 12.32
N VAL A 596 6.81 -15.57 13.50
CA VAL A 596 6.54 -14.70 14.68
C VAL A 596 7.04 -13.27 14.49
N LEU A 597 8.18 -13.07 13.82
CA LEU A 597 8.72 -11.74 13.49
C LEU A 597 7.93 -11.07 12.35
N GLY A 598 7.37 -11.86 11.42
CA GLY A 598 6.48 -11.39 10.35
C GLY A 598 5.03 -11.09 10.80
N GLU A 599 4.57 -11.64 11.92
CA GLU A 599 3.24 -11.35 12.50
C GLU A 599 3.09 -9.92 13.05
N GLY A 600 4.21 -9.17 13.18
CA GLY A 600 4.24 -7.73 13.51
C GLY A 600 4.26 -6.80 12.30
N THR A 601 4.34 -7.35 11.10
CA THR A 601 4.19 -6.67 9.81
C THR A 601 2.88 -7.17 9.19
N LEU A 602 1.76 -6.49 9.46
CA LEU A 602 0.52 -6.73 8.71
C LEU A 602 0.80 -6.44 7.24
N GLY A 603 1.06 -7.50 6.48
CA GLY A 603 1.48 -7.44 5.08
C GLY A 603 2.17 -8.69 4.52
N VAL A 604 2.55 -9.68 5.33
CA VAL A 604 3.09 -10.97 4.80
C VAL A 604 2.51 -12.16 5.55
N ALA A 605 1.38 -12.69 5.09
CA ALA A 605 0.93 -14.02 5.50
C ALA A 605 1.72 -15.10 4.72
N PRO A 606 2.37 -16.07 5.38
CA PRO A 606 3.12 -17.13 4.71
C PRO A 606 2.18 -18.24 4.23
N GLY A 607 1.89 -18.27 2.93
CA GLY A 607 1.03 -19.28 2.29
C GLY A 607 1.72 -20.05 1.17
N ARG A 608 2.17 -21.28 1.51
CA ARG A 608 2.63 -22.40 0.64
C ARG A 608 3.95 -22.22 -0.16
N GLY A 609 5.05 -22.52 0.54
CA GLY A 609 6.33 -22.85 -0.09
C GLY A 609 7.50 -22.88 0.90
N ALA A 610 7.38 -23.60 2.02
CA ALA A 610 8.35 -23.59 3.13
C ALA A 610 9.73 -24.21 2.80
N ARG A 611 10.11 -24.30 1.52
CA ARG A 611 11.48 -24.60 1.08
C ARG A 611 12.12 -23.50 0.21
N GLY A 612 11.34 -22.61 -0.41
CA GLY A 612 11.89 -21.57 -1.30
C GLY A 612 12.11 -20.21 -0.62
N LEU A 613 11.35 -19.89 0.44
CA LEU A 613 11.49 -18.62 1.16
C LEU A 613 12.80 -18.53 1.95
N LEU A 614 13.34 -19.67 2.38
CA LEU A 614 14.64 -19.72 3.04
C LEU A 614 15.78 -19.47 2.07
N ASP A 615 15.58 -19.54 0.75
CA ASP A 615 16.62 -19.32 -0.26
C ASP A 615 16.64 -17.89 -0.83
N SER A 616 15.56 -17.12 -0.63
CA SER A 616 15.39 -15.73 -1.13
C SER A 616 15.69 -14.63 -0.11
N ILE A 617 16.04 -14.98 1.13
CA ILE A 617 16.49 -14.00 2.14
C ILE A 617 17.97 -13.71 1.86
N GLY A 618 18.37 -12.45 1.68
CA GLY A 618 19.79 -12.09 1.54
C GLY A 618 20.61 -12.61 2.73
N GLN A 619 21.87 -13.02 2.51
CA GLN A 619 22.70 -13.59 3.59
C GLN A 619 22.68 -12.69 4.83
N GLU A 620 22.86 -11.38 4.68
CA GLU A 620 22.86 -10.41 5.80
C GLU A 620 21.57 -10.35 6.61
N LEU A 621 20.40 -10.47 5.96
CA LEU A 621 19.11 -10.47 6.64
C LEU A 621 18.87 -11.81 7.36
N ARG A 622 19.38 -12.93 6.83
CA ARG A 622 19.39 -14.22 7.57
C ARG A 622 20.29 -14.14 8.80
N TRP A 623 21.46 -13.50 8.68
CA TRP A 623 22.42 -13.37 9.77
C TRP A 623 21.91 -12.44 10.89
N THR A 624 21.44 -11.24 10.55
CA THR A 624 20.98 -10.25 11.54
C THR A 624 19.68 -10.69 12.24
N ALA A 625 18.70 -11.19 11.47
CA ALA A 625 17.47 -11.77 12.04
C ALA A 625 17.78 -13.02 12.87
N GLY A 626 18.72 -13.85 12.38
CA GLY A 626 19.16 -15.07 13.04
C GLY A 626 19.84 -14.81 14.38
N MET A 627 20.75 -13.83 14.47
CA MET A 627 21.44 -13.48 15.72
C MET A 627 20.51 -12.80 16.73
N ALA A 628 19.65 -11.88 16.29
CA ALA A 628 18.65 -11.26 17.17
C ALA A 628 17.69 -12.30 17.76
N LEU A 629 17.33 -13.30 16.95
CA LEU A 629 16.52 -14.43 17.39
C LEU A 629 17.29 -15.39 18.31
N GLN A 630 18.54 -15.74 17.99
CA GLN A 630 19.41 -16.53 18.87
C GLN A 630 19.46 -15.91 20.26
N TRP A 631 19.67 -14.60 20.30
CA TRP A 631 19.67 -13.84 21.53
C TRP A 631 18.30 -13.86 22.22
N ALA A 632 17.18 -13.67 21.51
CA ALA A 632 15.83 -13.66 22.08
C ALA A 632 15.36 -15.04 22.58
N GLU A 633 15.81 -16.14 22.00
CA GLU A 633 15.39 -17.51 22.35
C GLU A 633 16.29 -18.18 23.39
N ASN A 634 17.54 -17.73 23.57
CA ASN A 634 18.52 -18.40 24.41
C ASN A 634 18.94 -17.57 25.64
N PRO A 635 18.36 -17.83 26.83
CA PRO A 635 18.73 -17.13 28.06
C PRO A 635 20.21 -17.26 28.44
N ARG A 636 20.84 -18.42 28.19
CA ARG A 636 22.25 -18.64 28.51
C ARG A 636 23.17 -17.78 27.65
N LEU A 637 22.85 -17.66 26.37
CA LEU A 637 23.55 -16.74 25.47
C LEU A 637 23.37 -15.27 25.94
N ARG A 638 22.16 -14.87 26.35
CA ARG A 638 21.94 -13.53 26.91
C ARG A 638 22.78 -13.27 28.14
N ASP A 639 22.81 -14.20 29.08
CA ASP A 639 23.57 -14.07 30.32
C ASP A 639 25.08 -14.00 30.05
N ALA A 640 25.60 -14.86 29.16
CA ALA A 640 26.99 -14.84 28.74
C ALA A 640 27.36 -13.53 28.02
N LEU A 641 26.49 -13.04 27.13
CA LEU A 641 26.67 -11.78 26.40
C LEU A 641 26.67 -10.59 27.36
N VAL A 642 25.71 -10.52 28.27
CA VAL A 642 25.64 -9.47 29.31
C VAL A 642 26.88 -9.50 30.19
N ALA A 643 27.34 -10.67 30.64
CA ALA A 643 28.56 -10.78 31.45
C ALA A 643 29.79 -10.26 30.70
N LYS A 644 29.93 -10.62 29.42
CA LYS A 644 31.05 -10.19 28.56
C LYS A 644 31.03 -8.68 28.29
N LEU A 645 29.86 -8.12 27.98
CA LEU A 645 29.69 -6.69 27.78
C LEU A 645 29.87 -5.89 29.09
N ARG A 646 29.39 -6.42 30.22
CA ARG A 646 29.58 -5.84 31.55
C ARG A 646 31.06 -5.66 31.87
N GLN A 647 31.87 -6.71 31.65
CA GLN A 647 33.31 -6.64 31.85
C GLN A 647 33.96 -5.57 30.96
N GLN A 648 33.68 -5.58 29.65
CA GLN A 648 34.24 -4.59 28.71
C GLN A 648 33.84 -3.15 29.05
N TYR A 649 32.60 -2.94 29.50
CA TYR A 649 32.12 -1.64 29.97
C TYR A 649 32.85 -1.19 31.23
N GLN A 650 33.03 -2.08 32.21
CA GLN A 650 33.74 -1.78 33.46
C GLN A 650 35.21 -1.47 33.23
N ASP A 651 35.87 -2.14 32.28
CA ASP A 651 37.27 -1.94 31.92
C ASP A 651 37.52 -0.63 31.16
N PHE A 652 36.55 -0.17 30.37
CA PHE A 652 36.69 1.04 29.54
C PHE A 652 36.12 2.30 30.20
N ARG A 653 35.04 2.16 30.97
CA ARG A 653 34.25 3.25 31.57
C ARG A 653 33.90 4.36 30.58
N PRO A 654 33.17 4.06 29.50
CA PRO A 654 32.86 5.07 28.48
C PRO A 654 31.96 6.18 29.02
N GLN A 655 32.13 7.38 28.48
CA GLN A 655 31.20 8.49 28.70
C GLN A 655 30.05 8.48 27.68
N LEU A 656 30.25 7.85 26.51
CA LEU A 656 29.21 7.68 25.49
C LEU A 656 29.22 6.25 24.95
N VAL A 657 28.02 5.67 24.81
CA VAL A 657 27.81 4.36 24.19
C VAL A 657 27.01 4.54 22.92
N CYS A 658 27.53 4.04 21.80
CA CYS A 658 26.86 4.04 20.50
C CYS A 658 26.56 2.59 20.12
N ALA A 659 25.29 2.21 20.17
CA ALA A 659 24.83 0.84 19.98
C ALA A 659 23.94 0.74 18.74
N HIS A 660 24.16 -0.30 17.93
CA HIS A 660 23.47 -0.49 16.66
C HIS A 660 22.84 -1.87 16.56
N SER A 661 21.64 -1.99 15.99
CA SER A 661 21.02 -3.28 15.69
C SER A 661 20.92 -4.17 16.96
N LEU A 662 21.35 -5.43 16.90
CA LEU A 662 21.46 -6.33 18.06
C LEU A 662 22.33 -5.76 19.19
N GLY A 663 23.31 -4.91 18.88
CA GLY A 663 24.10 -4.19 19.87
C GLY A 663 23.21 -3.30 20.76
N SER A 664 22.16 -2.69 20.20
CA SER A 664 21.17 -1.91 20.93
C SER A 664 20.39 -2.78 21.93
N LEU A 665 19.97 -3.99 21.52
CA LEU A 665 19.31 -4.96 22.40
C LEU A 665 20.23 -5.41 23.54
N ALA A 666 21.49 -5.73 23.22
CA ALA A 666 22.45 -6.22 24.20
C ALA A 666 22.86 -5.13 25.21
N CYS A 667 23.07 -3.89 24.77
CA CYS A 667 23.35 -2.75 25.66
C CYS A 667 22.15 -2.43 26.55
N TYR A 668 20.94 -2.42 25.99
CA TYR A 668 19.73 -2.21 26.78
C TYR A 668 19.55 -3.31 27.84
N ASP A 669 19.76 -4.58 27.50
CA ASP A 669 19.69 -5.70 28.45
C ASP A 669 20.77 -5.63 29.54
N LEU A 670 21.99 -5.19 29.20
CA LEU A 670 23.04 -4.94 30.18
C LEU A 670 22.64 -3.84 31.16
N PHE A 671 22.27 -2.65 30.67
CA PHE A 671 22.02 -1.49 31.50
C PHE A 671 20.78 -1.65 32.37
N ARG A 672 19.69 -2.22 31.85
CA ARG A 672 18.50 -2.49 32.67
C ARG A 672 18.81 -3.46 33.82
N ARG A 673 19.67 -4.47 33.59
CA ARG A 673 20.08 -5.43 34.63
C ARG A 673 21.01 -4.78 35.66
N MET A 674 21.87 -3.86 35.24
CA MET A 674 22.70 -3.10 36.18
C MET A 674 21.84 -2.18 37.05
N VAL A 675 20.86 -1.50 36.47
CA VAL A 675 19.89 -0.68 37.23
C VAL A 675 19.07 -1.55 38.20
N ALA A 676 18.55 -2.68 37.73
CA ALA A 676 17.79 -3.61 38.56
C ALA A 676 18.62 -4.24 39.69
N ALA A 677 19.93 -4.41 39.49
CA ALA A 677 20.88 -4.89 40.51
C ALA A 677 21.42 -3.76 41.42
N GLU A 678 20.91 -2.53 41.29
CA GLU A 678 21.41 -1.33 41.98
C GLU A 678 22.90 -0.99 41.68
N GLU A 679 23.46 -1.56 40.61
CA GLU A 679 24.80 -1.30 40.09
C GLU A 679 24.82 -0.04 39.19
N VAL A 680 24.23 1.07 39.65
CA VAL A 680 24.06 2.30 38.85
C VAL A 680 25.25 3.26 38.88
N GLU A 681 26.10 3.18 39.91
CA GLU A 681 27.27 4.07 40.05
C GLU A 681 28.21 4.03 38.83
N PRO A 682 28.48 2.88 38.19
CA PRO A 682 29.25 2.84 36.96
C PRO A 682 28.63 3.54 35.75
N LEU A 683 27.32 3.72 35.73
CA LEU A 683 26.57 4.30 34.62
C LEU A 683 26.45 5.82 34.73
N ASN A 684 26.73 6.38 35.91
CA ASN A 684 26.57 7.80 36.19
C ASN A 684 27.43 8.65 35.25
N GLY A 685 26.79 9.59 34.55
CA GLY A 685 27.45 10.48 33.59
C GLY A 685 27.72 9.84 32.22
N CYS A 686 27.30 8.60 32.00
CA CYS A 686 27.35 7.94 30.69
C CYS A 686 26.06 8.24 29.91
N ALA A 687 26.17 8.47 28.60
CA ALA A 687 25.02 8.62 27.70
C ALA A 687 24.93 7.48 26.69
N LEU A 688 23.73 7.19 26.20
CA LEU A 688 23.44 6.10 25.26
C LEU A 688 22.87 6.68 23.95
N LEU A 689 23.42 6.23 22.83
CA LEU A 689 22.88 6.42 21.49
C LEU A 689 22.56 5.05 20.90
N THR A 690 21.30 4.82 20.55
CA THR A 690 20.85 3.63 19.82
C THR A 690 20.38 4.02 18.41
N PHE A 691 20.66 3.16 17.43
CA PHE A 691 20.29 3.37 16.02
C PHE A 691 20.16 2.04 15.30
N GLY A 692 19.36 2.00 14.22
CA GLY A 692 18.92 0.72 13.64
C GLY A 692 18.31 -0.20 14.70
N SER A 693 17.65 0.36 15.71
CA SER A 693 17.39 -0.34 16.97
C SER A 693 16.18 -1.26 16.89
N GLN A 694 16.35 -2.47 17.40
CA GLN A 694 15.29 -3.50 17.48
C GLN A 694 14.63 -3.56 18.86
N VAL A 695 15.04 -2.69 19.80
CA VAL A 695 14.61 -2.72 21.21
C VAL A 695 13.08 -2.59 21.35
N ALA A 696 12.44 -1.77 20.52
CA ALA A 696 10.98 -1.59 20.57
C ALA A 696 10.18 -2.65 19.80
N HIS A 697 10.82 -3.59 19.11
CA HIS A 697 10.12 -4.58 18.29
C HIS A 697 9.27 -5.52 19.15
N PRO A 698 7.95 -5.67 18.89
CA PRO A 698 7.03 -6.40 19.77
C PRO A 698 7.40 -7.85 20.09
N ALA A 699 7.99 -8.56 19.13
CA ALA A 699 8.42 -9.95 19.33
C ALA A 699 9.74 -10.05 20.14
N LEU A 700 10.63 -9.06 20.02
CA LEU A 700 11.95 -9.09 20.67
C LEU A 700 11.90 -8.50 22.08
N ARG A 701 11.07 -7.47 22.30
CA ARG A 701 10.87 -6.86 23.62
C ARG A 701 10.24 -7.80 24.66
N GLN A 702 9.61 -8.89 24.21
CA GLN A 702 9.11 -9.93 25.12
C GLN A 702 10.25 -10.60 25.92
N ALA A 703 11.49 -10.63 25.40
CA ALA A 703 12.63 -11.20 26.09
C ALA A 703 12.97 -10.50 27.41
N PHE A 704 12.51 -9.26 27.60
CA PHE A 704 12.60 -8.48 28.84
C PHE A 704 11.21 -8.12 29.41
N GLY A 705 10.20 -8.93 29.08
CA GLY A 705 8.85 -8.83 29.64
C GLY A 705 7.96 -7.71 29.06
N GLY A 706 8.29 -7.25 27.85
CA GLY A 706 7.37 -6.50 26.98
C GLY A 706 7.39 -4.99 27.13
N ARG A 707 7.95 -4.46 28.22
CA ARG A 707 8.06 -3.04 28.51
C ARG A 707 9.51 -2.56 28.39
N ILE A 708 9.69 -1.35 27.85
CA ILE A 708 10.98 -0.67 27.88
C ILE A 708 11.08 0.11 29.21
N GLU A 709 12.07 -0.25 30.01
CA GLU A 709 12.34 0.28 31.35
C GLU A 709 13.31 1.47 31.26
N PRO A 710 13.16 2.50 32.11
CA PRO A 710 14.16 3.56 32.22
C PRO A 710 15.52 3.00 32.64
N LEU A 711 16.59 3.51 32.05
CA LEU A 711 17.97 3.09 32.35
C LEU A 711 18.59 3.86 33.53
N TYR A 712 17.76 4.25 34.49
CA TYR A 712 18.15 4.96 35.72
C TYR A 712 17.24 4.57 36.89
N ASP A 713 17.78 4.66 38.10
CA ASP A 713 17.06 4.34 39.34
C ASP A 713 16.08 5.46 39.75
N PRO A 714 15.19 5.23 40.74
CA PRO A 714 14.26 6.27 41.23
C PRO A 714 14.92 7.54 41.77
N GLN A 715 16.20 7.48 42.13
CA GLN A 715 17.01 8.62 42.59
C GLN A 715 17.65 9.37 41.41
N GLY A 716 17.46 8.89 40.17
CA GLY A 716 17.96 9.49 38.94
C GLY A 716 19.42 9.15 38.64
N ARG A 717 20.00 8.14 39.30
CA ARG A 717 21.35 7.60 39.04
C ARG A 717 21.27 6.53 37.95
N GLY A 718 22.20 6.54 37.00
CA GLY A 718 22.14 5.69 35.81
C GLY A 718 22.52 6.43 34.54
N ILE A 719 22.02 5.96 33.39
CA ILE A 719 22.23 6.61 32.10
C ILE A 719 21.67 8.03 32.13
N SER A 720 22.53 8.98 31.75
CA SER A 720 22.26 10.42 31.85
C SER A 720 21.31 10.91 30.77
N GLN A 721 21.48 10.44 29.53
CA GLN A 721 20.63 10.68 28.36
C GLN A 721 20.64 9.44 27.47
N TRP A 722 19.50 9.14 26.84
CA TRP A 722 19.32 8.10 25.84
C TRP A 722 18.71 8.71 24.57
N PHE A 723 19.46 8.70 23.48
CA PHE A 723 18.98 9.10 22.16
C PHE A 723 18.79 7.87 21.28
N GLU A 724 17.66 7.80 20.57
CA GLU A 724 17.35 6.81 19.55
C GLU A 724 17.26 7.52 18.19
N LEU A 725 18.16 7.21 17.27
CA LEU A 725 18.07 7.67 15.89
C LEU A 725 17.31 6.63 15.06
N TYR A 726 16.03 6.90 14.83
CA TYR A 726 15.10 6.00 14.15
C TYR A 726 14.97 6.37 12.66
N ASN A 727 15.12 5.37 11.78
CA ASN A 727 14.84 5.51 10.35
C ASN A 727 13.59 4.69 10.00
N PRO A 728 12.48 5.31 9.56
CA PRO A 728 11.28 4.58 9.16
C PRO A 728 11.49 3.69 7.92
N GLU A 729 12.54 3.95 7.14
CA GLU A 729 12.90 3.18 5.93
C GLU A 729 13.85 1.99 6.23
N ASP A 730 14.29 1.81 7.49
CA ASP A 730 15.09 0.66 7.90
C ASP A 730 14.20 -0.54 8.28
N LEU A 731 14.05 -1.47 7.34
CA LEU A 731 13.16 -2.62 7.42
C LEU A 731 13.70 -3.81 8.25
N VAL A 732 14.85 -3.69 8.93
CA VAL A 732 15.42 -4.78 9.78
C VAL A 732 14.77 -4.83 11.16
N PHE A 733 13.44 -4.96 11.18
CA PHE A 733 12.62 -5.06 12.40
C PHE A 733 12.77 -3.86 13.35
N THR A 734 13.20 -2.70 12.84
CA THR A 734 13.33 -1.50 13.68
C THR A 734 11.95 -0.95 14.06
N ARG A 735 11.87 -0.37 15.25
CA ARG A 735 10.66 0.32 15.73
C ARG A 735 11.09 1.54 16.54
N PRO A 736 10.37 2.67 16.47
CA PRO A 736 10.65 3.80 17.32
C PRO A 736 10.40 3.43 18.79
N LEU A 737 11.16 4.00 19.72
CA LEU A 737 10.93 3.76 21.15
C LEU A 737 9.56 4.34 21.56
N PRO A 738 8.68 3.54 22.20
CA PRO A 738 7.37 4.00 22.67
C PRO A 738 7.43 4.88 23.94
N VAL A 739 8.62 5.29 24.40
CA VAL A 739 8.80 5.98 25.68
C VAL A 739 9.23 7.43 25.44
N SER A 740 8.44 8.38 25.95
CA SER A 740 8.85 9.79 26.08
C SER A 740 9.04 10.13 27.55
N ASP A 741 10.17 9.70 28.12
CA ASP A 741 10.65 10.22 29.41
C ASP A 741 11.62 11.40 29.16
N ALA A 742 11.94 12.19 30.20
CA ALA A 742 12.74 13.41 30.04
C ALA A 742 14.21 13.17 29.63
N ARG A 743 14.69 11.92 29.69
CA ARG A 743 16.06 11.51 29.35
C ARG A 743 16.11 10.65 28.09
N THR A 744 14.97 10.17 27.58
CA THR A 744 14.86 9.32 26.40
C THR A 744 14.28 10.12 25.23
N HIS A 745 15.03 10.24 24.15
CA HIS A 745 14.70 11.07 22.98
C HIS A 745 14.74 10.24 21.72
N THR A 746 13.64 10.18 20.98
CA THR A 746 13.63 9.59 19.62
C THR A 746 13.74 10.69 18.57
N VAL A 747 14.76 10.59 17.73
CA VAL A 747 15.01 11.46 16.59
C VAL A 747 14.72 10.65 15.33
N THR A 748 13.67 11.01 14.62
CA THR A 748 13.30 10.35 13.36
C THR A 748 14.01 11.02 12.20
N GLU A 749 14.79 10.26 11.44
CA GLU A 749 15.47 10.72 10.23
C GLU A 749 15.31 9.67 9.13
N ALA A 750 14.62 10.02 8.05
CA ALA A 750 14.41 9.14 6.91
C ALA A 750 15.57 9.30 5.92
N PHE A 751 16.28 8.21 5.65
CA PHE A 751 17.35 8.19 4.65
C PHE A 751 17.40 6.84 3.94
N LEU A 752 17.76 6.88 2.66
CA LEU A 752 17.91 5.73 1.78
C LEU A 752 19.39 5.60 1.37
N ASP A 753 20.05 4.55 1.86
CA ASP A 753 21.35 4.03 1.36
C ASP A 753 21.12 2.53 0.97
N PRO A 754 21.95 1.85 0.15
CA PRO A 754 21.55 0.68 -0.69
C PRO A 754 21.03 -0.55 0.11
N PRO A 755 20.43 -1.57 -0.55
CA PRO A 755 19.17 -2.18 -0.13
C PRO A 755 19.23 -2.78 1.27
N ILE A 756 18.33 -2.29 2.13
CA ILE A 756 18.23 -2.49 3.57
C ILE A 756 19.25 -1.61 4.33
N SER A 757 18.89 -0.33 4.48
CA SER A 757 19.67 0.75 5.13
C SER A 757 19.87 0.50 6.64
N HIS A 758 20.66 -0.51 6.95
CA HIS A 758 21.00 -0.93 8.31
C HIS A 758 22.52 -0.79 8.57
N ASP A 759 23.22 0.10 7.86
CA ASP A 759 24.65 0.39 8.13
C ASP A 759 24.78 1.51 9.16
N GLY A 760 25.38 1.19 10.30
CA GLY A 760 25.56 2.13 11.39
C GLY A 760 26.47 3.34 11.07
N ALA A 761 27.37 3.26 10.09
CA ALA A 761 28.17 4.42 9.68
C ALA A 761 27.29 5.50 9.04
N VAL A 762 26.25 5.08 8.31
CA VAL A 762 25.27 5.95 7.65
C VAL A 762 24.44 6.67 8.70
N TYR A 763 23.97 5.96 9.73
CA TYR A 763 23.30 6.56 10.88
C TYR A 763 24.15 7.63 11.57
N LEU A 764 25.43 7.33 11.85
CA LEU A 764 26.33 8.26 12.54
C LEU A 764 26.72 9.49 11.71
N ALA A 765 26.61 9.42 10.38
CA ALA A 765 26.92 10.51 9.47
C ALA A 765 25.72 11.45 9.20
N GLN A 766 24.53 11.16 9.73
CA GLN A 766 23.33 11.95 9.43
C GLN A 766 23.43 13.40 9.96
N PRO A 767 22.87 14.40 9.26
CA PRO A 767 22.90 15.78 9.71
C PRO A 767 22.30 16.01 11.10
N ARG A 768 21.21 15.29 11.43
CA ARG A 768 20.60 15.32 12.77
C ARG A 768 21.48 14.75 13.87
N MET A 769 22.45 13.89 13.53
CA MET A 769 23.45 13.45 14.48
C MET A 769 24.26 14.65 15.01
N ALA A 770 24.68 15.56 14.13
CA ALA A 770 25.43 16.75 14.52
C ALA A 770 24.55 17.88 15.08
N SER A 771 23.32 18.06 14.59
CA SER A 771 22.46 19.19 14.98
C SER A 771 21.60 18.95 16.21
N ASP A 772 21.12 17.71 16.41
CA ASP A 772 20.05 17.42 17.37
C ASP A 772 20.54 16.48 18.49
N ILE A 773 21.40 15.51 18.14
CA ILE A 773 21.85 14.45 19.06
C ILE A 773 23.14 14.84 19.79
N LEU A 774 24.23 15.11 19.06
CA LEU A 774 25.53 15.40 19.65
C LEU A 774 25.56 16.63 20.56
N PRO A 775 24.82 17.73 20.30
CA PRO A 775 24.74 18.84 21.25
C PRO A 775 24.08 18.47 22.59
N GLY A 776 23.22 17.44 22.61
CA GLY A 776 22.62 16.86 23.82
C GLY A 776 23.49 15.79 24.50
N LEU A 777 24.45 15.21 23.77
CA LEU A 777 25.33 14.14 24.25
C LEU A 777 26.75 14.62 24.64
N LEU A 778 27.25 15.70 24.02
CA LEU A 778 28.60 16.21 24.21
C LEU A 778 28.61 17.44 25.14
N PRO A 779 29.47 17.48 26.17
CA PRO A 779 29.61 18.67 27.00
C PRO A 779 30.36 19.77 26.23
N MET A 780 29.68 20.86 25.87
CA MET A 780 30.31 22.05 25.29
C MET A 780 31.18 22.77 26.35
N PRO A 781 32.37 23.32 25.99
CA PRO A 781 33.21 24.05 26.92
C PRO A 781 32.46 25.24 27.52
N ALA A 782 32.52 25.34 28.85
CA ALA A 782 31.69 26.20 29.66
C ALA A 782 31.83 27.69 29.31
N THR A 783 30.91 28.20 28.50
CA THR A 783 30.54 29.62 28.51
C THR A 783 29.26 29.78 29.31
N GLY A 784 29.42 29.89 30.64
CA GLY A 784 28.58 30.75 31.49
C GLY A 784 27.05 30.62 31.45
N ARG A 785 26.47 29.52 30.95
CA ARG A 785 25.09 29.14 31.20
C ARG A 785 25.04 27.63 31.29
N ALA A 786 25.22 27.13 32.51
CA ALA A 786 24.65 25.84 32.86
C ALA A 786 23.17 25.92 32.46
N LEU A 787 22.77 25.18 31.43
CA LEU A 787 21.39 24.76 31.29
C LEU A 787 21.09 24.09 32.63
N GLN A 788 20.42 24.82 33.52
CA GLN A 788 19.93 24.20 34.73
C GLN A 788 19.16 22.96 34.28
N PRO A 789 19.44 21.77 34.81
CA PRO A 789 18.61 20.61 34.55
C PRO A 789 17.19 21.09 34.83
N ARG A 790 16.37 21.14 33.78
CA ARG A 790 14.97 21.48 33.92
C ARG A 790 14.48 20.50 34.96
N ALA A 791 14.07 21.02 36.13
CA ALA A 791 13.67 20.19 37.25
C ALA A 791 12.78 19.08 36.68
N PRO A 792 13.05 17.80 37.01
CA PRO A 792 12.27 16.70 36.47
C PRO A 792 10.81 17.12 36.60
N LEU A 793 10.07 17.14 35.48
CA LEU A 793 8.64 17.37 35.56
C LEU A 793 8.17 16.40 36.63
N PRO A 794 7.58 16.89 37.73
CA PRO A 794 7.13 15.99 38.77
C PRO A 794 6.29 14.93 38.07
N ALA A 795 6.63 13.66 38.28
CA ALA A 795 5.86 12.54 37.76
C ALA A 795 4.38 12.92 37.96
N PRO A 796 3.54 12.88 36.91
CA PRO A 796 2.19 13.42 37.00
C PRO A 796 1.57 12.88 38.27
N THR A 797 1.34 13.76 39.24
CA THR A 797 0.91 13.37 40.60
C THR A 797 -0.52 12.84 40.61
N ARG A 798 -1.11 12.67 39.43
CA ARG A 798 -2.48 12.25 39.16
C ARG A 798 -2.48 11.27 38.00
N ALA A 799 -3.06 10.09 38.23
CA ALA A 799 -3.30 9.07 37.22
C ALA A 799 -3.95 9.68 35.96
N ARG A 800 -3.39 9.39 34.78
CA ARG A 800 -3.96 9.80 33.49
C ARG A 800 -5.14 8.90 33.15
N ARG A 801 -6.21 9.49 32.62
CA ARG A 801 -7.46 8.80 32.33
C ARG A 801 -7.75 8.94 30.85
N ARG A 802 -7.84 7.84 30.10
CA ARG A 802 -8.23 7.84 28.68
C ARG A 802 -9.29 6.80 28.39
N ALA A 803 -10.21 7.12 27.49
CA ALA A 803 -11.24 6.18 27.07
C ALA A 803 -11.38 6.13 25.54
N LEU A 804 -11.65 4.94 25.02
CA LEU A 804 -12.09 4.70 23.65
C LEU A 804 -13.48 4.08 23.67
N LEU A 805 -14.44 4.73 23.01
CA LEU A 805 -15.84 4.31 22.94
C LEU A 805 -16.21 4.03 21.48
N VAL A 806 -16.77 2.86 21.23
CA VAL A 806 -17.11 2.38 19.88
C VAL A 806 -18.59 1.97 19.86
N GLY A 807 -19.35 2.48 18.90
CA GLY A 807 -20.81 2.26 18.80
C GLY A 807 -21.27 2.19 17.35
N ILE A 808 -21.83 1.07 16.92
CA ILE A 808 -22.16 0.85 15.51
C ILE A 808 -23.64 0.49 15.37
N ASN A 809 -24.39 1.34 14.67
CA ASN A 809 -25.81 1.14 14.32
C ASN A 809 -25.96 0.84 12.82
N GLU A 810 -25.33 1.67 11.99
CA GLU A 810 -25.51 1.67 10.53
C GLU A 810 -24.59 0.66 9.84
N TYR A 811 -24.84 -0.62 10.11
CA TYR A 811 -24.21 -1.70 9.36
C TYR A 811 -24.68 -1.70 7.89
N PRO A 812 -23.80 -2.05 6.92
CA PRO A 812 -24.12 -2.00 5.49
C PRO A 812 -25.35 -2.82 5.10
N LYS A 813 -25.57 -3.97 5.76
CA LYS A 813 -26.74 -4.83 5.51
C LYS A 813 -27.90 -4.44 6.42
N ALA A 814 -29.09 -4.26 5.83
CA ALA A 814 -30.27 -3.76 6.53
C ALA A 814 -30.73 -4.65 7.71
N ASP A 815 -30.49 -5.96 7.64
CA ASP A 815 -30.79 -6.95 8.68
C ASP A 815 -29.77 -6.96 9.84
N MET A 816 -28.59 -6.35 9.65
CA MET A 816 -27.58 -6.13 10.68
C MET A 816 -27.72 -4.76 11.36
N ARG A 817 -28.71 -3.94 11.02
CA ARG A 817 -28.80 -2.60 11.62
C ARG A 817 -29.31 -2.66 13.06
N LEU A 818 -28.63 -1.93 13.93
CA LEU A 818 -28.97 -1.74 15.34
C LEU A 818 -29.40 -0.29 15.57
N ASN A 819 -30.09 -0.02 16.68
CA ASN A 819 -30.61 1.31 16.96
C ASN A 819 -29.97 1.95 18.20
N GLY A 820 -29.46 1.15 19.15
CA GLY A 820 -29.05 1.61 20.47
C GLY A 820 -27.55 1.83 20.68
N CYS A 821 -26.68 1.38 19.77
CA CYS A 821 -25.24 1.32 20.02
C CYS A 821 -24.57 2.70 20.05
N VAL A 822 -24.97 3.60 19.16
CA VAL A 822 -24.50 5.00 19.19
C VAL A 822 -24.99 5.72 20.44
N ASN A 823 -26.23 5.48 20.86
CA ASN A 823 -26.78 6.05 22.10
C ASN A 823 -26.04 5.53 23.34
N ASP A 824 -25.63 4.26 23.35
CA ASP A 824 -24.81 3.68 24.41
C ASP A 824 -23.46 4.37 24.55
N VAL A 825 -22.80 4.70 23.42
CA VAL A 825 -21.54 5.46 23.42
C VAL A 825 -21.73 6.83 24.07
N TYR A 826 -22.77 7.57 23.70
CA TYR A 826 -23.04 8.88 24.31
C TYR A 826 -23.38 8.75 25.79
N LEU A 827 -24.14 7.72 26.17
CA LEU A 827 -24.49 7.45 27.57
C LEU A 827 -23.25 7.09 28.40
N MET A 828 -22.34 6.26 27.87
CA MET A 828 -21.09 5.90 28.52
C MET A 828 -20.12 7.09 28.61
N SER A 829 -20.01 7.89 27.54
CA SER A 829 -19.24 9.14 27.54
C SER A 829 -19.69 10.08 28.65
N ALA A 830 -21.00 10.28 28.81
CA ALA A 830 -21.55 11.11 29.88
C ALA A 830 -21.14 10.58 31.26
N VAL A 831 -21.26 9.28 31.51
CA VAL A 831 -20.85 8.66 32.79
C VAL A 831 -19.35 8.81 33.03
N LEU A 832 -18.50 8.62 32.01
CA LEU A 832 -17.06 8.77 32.17
C LEU A 832 -16.67 10.22 32.50
N GLN A 833 -17.31 11.20 31.86
CA GLN A 833 -17.10 12.62 32.18
C GLN A 833 -17.60 12.96 33.58
N GLU A 834 -18.75 12.43 34.00
CA GLU A 834 -19.25 12.50 35.40
C GLU A 834 -18.22 11.90 36.38
N CYS A 835 -17.45 10.90 35.95
CA CYS A 835 -16.39 10.27 36.73
C CYS A 835 -15.02 10.98 36.64
N GLY A 836 -14.94 12.08 35.90
CA GLY A 836 -13.77 12.94 35.78
C GLY A 836 -12.77 12.52 34.71
N PHE A 837 -13.22 11.90 33.61
CA PHE A 837 -12.49 11.88 32.35
C PHE A 837 -12.73 13.21 31.63
N ALA A 838 -11.67 13.83 31.10
CA ALA A 838 -11.83 15.02 30.27
C ALA A 838 -12.40 14.60 28.90
N ALA A 839 -13.21 15.45 28.27
CA ALA A 839 -13.74 15.18 26.94
C ALA A 839 -12.63 14.93 25.91
N ASP A 840 -11.53 15.68 25.98
CA ASP A 840 -10.36 15.54 25.09
C ASP A 840 -9.63 14.20 25.28
N ASP A 841 -9.82 13.54 26.42
CA ASP A 841 -9.27 12.22 26.74
C ASP A 841 -10.25 11.07 26.43
N ILE A 842 -11.36 11.36 25.75
CA ILE A 842 -12.34 10.37 25.29
C ILE A 842 -12.37 10.40 23.75
N ARG A 843 -11.98 9.31 23.11
CA ARG A 843 -12.11 9.13 21.66
C ARG A 843 -13.32 8.27 21.33
N VAL A 844 -14.05 8.67 20.29
CA VAL A 844 -15.28 8.01 19.87
C VAL A 844 -15.15 7.54 18.41
N LEU A 845 -15.62 6.32 18.13
CA LEU A 845 -15.84 5.77 16.80
C LEU A 845 -17.29 5.32 16.65
N THR A 846 -17.97 5.83 15.62
CA THR A 846 -19.36 5.44 15.34
C THR A 846 -19.61 5.18 13.86
N ASP A 847 -20.47 4.21 13.57
CA ASP A 847 -20.99 3.88 12.24
C ASP A 847 -19.89 3.79 11.17
N GLU A 848 -20.00 4.52 10.05
CA GLU A 848 -19.06 4.51 8.91
C GLU A 848 -17.59 4.76 9.30
N ARG A 849 -17.34 5.37 10.47
CA ARG A 849 -15.99 5.65 10.98
C ARG A 849 -15.41 4.52 11.82
N ALA A 850 -16.23 3.55 12.24
CA ALA A 850 -15.82 2.42 13.05
C ALA A 850 -15.28 1.27 12.18
N THR A 851 -14.34 1.60 11.28
CA THR A 851 -13.63 0.62 10.46
C THR A 851 -12.56 -0.10 11.28
N ARG A 852 -12.12 -1.28 10.83
CA ARG A 852 -11.04 -2.01 11.51
C ARG A 852 -9.76 -1.18 11.65
N ALA A 853 -9.36 -0.47 10.60
CA ALA A 853 -8.16 0.37 10.61
C ALA A 853 -8.26 1.50 11.66
N ALA A 854 -9.40 2.19 11.72
CA ALA A 854 -9.64 3.24 12.70
C ALA A 854 -9.68 2.69 14.14
N LEU A 855 -10.25 1.50 14.34
CA LEU A 855 -10.26 0.83 15.64
C LEU A 855 -8.83 0.54 16.13
N LEU A 856 -7.94 0.04 15.27
CA LEU A 856 -6.54 -0.25 15.60
C LEU A 856 -5.76 1.03 15.96
N GLU A 857 -5.83 2.07 15.12
CA GLU A 857 -5.19 3.37 15.38
C GLU A 857 -5.59 3.95 16.76
N ARG A 858 -6.87 3.77 17.13
CA ARG A 858 -7.40 4.32 18.38
C ARG A 858 -7.04 3.47 19.60
N LEU A 859 -6.85 2.17 19.42
CA LEU A 859 -6.31 1.28 20.45
C LEU A 859 -4.81 1.54 20.71
N ASP A 860 -4.03 1.83 19.67
CA ASP A 860 -2.64 2.28 19.83
C ASP A 860 -2.57 3.52 20.73
N TRP A 861 -3.41 4.52 20.46
CA TRP A 861 -3.48 5.72 21.31
C TRP A 861 -3.94 5.42 22.76
N LEU A 862 -4.83 4.46 22.95
CA LEU A 862 -5.33 4.08 24.28
C LEU A 862 -4.24 3.39 25.10
N ALA A 863 -3.44 2.53 24.46
CA ALA A 863 -2.35 1.78 25.07
C ALA A 863 -1.05 2.59 25.24
N ASP A 864 -0.92 3.72 24.55
CA ASP A 864 0.25 4.58 24.58
C ASP A 864 0.56 5.16 25.98
N GLY A 865 1.83 5.12 26.35
CA GLY A 865 2.41 5.79 27.53
C GLY A 865 1.76 5.45 28.88
N VAL A 866 1.18 4.25 29.05
CA VAL A 866 0.45 3.87 30.27
C VAL A 866 1.39 3.68 31.46
N GLY A 867 1.23 4.52 32.48
CA GLY A 867 1.96 4.41 33.75
C GLY A 867 1.28 3.50 34.78
N PRO A 868 1.94 3.22 35.92
CA PRO A 868 1.25 2.71 37.11
C PRO A 868 0.11 3.66 37.52
N ASP A 869 -0.99 3.10 38.02
CA ASP A 869 -2.20 3.80 38.48
C ASP A 869 -3.06 4.49 37.40
N ASP A 870 -2.56 4.63 36.16
CA ASP A 870 -3.32 5.15 35.03
C ASP A 870 -4.63 4.37 34.81
N GLU A 871 -5.70 5.10 34.46
CA GLU A 871 -7.01 4.51 34.18
C GLU A 871 -7.25 4.49 32.66
N ARG A 872 -7.67 3.34 32.15
CA ARG A 872 -8.03 3.13 30.74
C ARG A 872 -9.42 2.51 30.68
N VAL A 873 -10.24 2.99 29.75
CA VAL A 873 -11.56 2.41 29.47
C VAL A 873 -11.69 2.11 28.00
N PHE A 874 -12.05 0.89 27.66
CA PHE A 874 -12.49 0.50 26.32
C PHE A 874 -13.96 0.11 26.40
N PHE A 875 -14.81 0.73 25.59
CA PHE A 875 -16.24 0.42 25.52
C PHE A 875 -16.60 0.10 24.07
N TYR A 876 -17.23 -1.05 23.86
CA TYR A 876 -17.73 -1.46 22.55
C TYR A 876 -19.21 -1.82 22.64
N SER A 877 -20.01 -1.24 21.76
CA SER A 877 -21.43 -1.56 21.56
C SER A 877 -21.69 -1.79 20.07
N GLY A 878 -22.14 -2.99 19.71
CA GLY A 878 -22.29 -3.39 18.31
C GLY A 878 -22.44 -4.91 18.19
N HIS A 879 -22.29 -5.43 16.97
CA HIS A 879 -22.30 -6.87 16.73
C HIS A 879 -20.99 -7.55 17.17
N GLY A 880 -21.12 -8.80 17.63
CA GLY A 880 -20.03 -9.76 17.73
C GLY A 880 -20.31 -11.02 16.90
N ALA A 881 -19.25 -11.72 16.51
CA ALA A 881 -19.32 -12.91 15.67
C ALA A 881 -18.27 -13.97 16.09
N GLN A 882 -18.45 -15.20 15.61
CA GLN A 882 -17.48 -16.29 15.74
C GLN A 882 -17.01 -16.73 14.35
N MET A 883 -15.69 -16.83 14.16
CA MET A 883 -15.09 -17.20 12.88
C MET A 883 -14.23 -18.47 13.00
N PRO A 884 -14.33 -19.43 12.06
CA PRO A 884 -13.44 -20.59 12.06
C PRO A 884 -12.01 -20.18 11.72
N HIS A 885 -11.05 -20.69 12.50
CA HIS A 885 -9.62 -20.57 12.25
C HIS A 885 -9.12 -21.81 11.51
N TYR A 886 -8.13 -21.64 10.62
CA TYR A 886 -7.58 -22.72 9.82
C TYR A 886 -6.15 -23.06 10.25
N GLY A 887 -5.91 -24.34 10.50
CA GLY A 887 -4.58 -24.86 10.77
C GLY A 887 -3.70 -24.88 9.51
N ALA A 888 -2.42 -25.20 9.69
CA ALA A 888 -1.43 -25.28 8.59
C ALA A 888 -1.77 -26.31 7.49
N ASP A 889 -2.68 -27.24 7.78
CA ASP A 889 -3.23 -28.23 6.85
C ASP A 889 -4.45 -27.71 6.06
N GLY A 890 -4.89 -26.48 6.30
CA GLY A 890 -6.05 -25.86 5.66
C GLY A 890 -7.40 -26.37 6.17
N GLN A 891 -7.43 -27.10 7.29
CA GLN A 891 -8.67 -27.54 7.93
C GLN A 891 -9.06 -26.62 9.10
N PRO A 892 -10.37 -26.38 9.35
CA PRO A 892 -10.81 -25.66 10.52
C PRO A 892 -10.44 -26.41 11.80
N ASP A 893 -9.66 -25.79 12.68
CA ASP A 893 -9.14 -26.44 13.90
C ASP A 893 -9.62 -25.78 15.21
N ARG A 894 -10.13 -24.54 15.16
CA ARG A 894 -10.79 -23.83 16.28
C ARG A 894 -11.72 -22.72 15.76
N SER A 895 -12.41 -22.05 16.67
CA SER A 895 -13.20 -20.83 16.41
C SER A 895 -12.59 -19.66 17.19
N ASP A 896 -12.47 -18.50 16.55
CA ASP A 896 -12.00 -17.25 17.14
C ASP A 896 -13.17 -16.27 17.28
N GLU A 897 -13.23 -15.56 18.41
CA GLU A 897 -14.24 -14.53 18.65
C GLU A 897 -13.80 -13.20 18.06
N THR A 898 -14.73 -12.49 17.43
CA THR A 898 -14.41 -11.22 16.78
C THR A 898 -15.49 -10.17 17.04
N LEU A 899 -15.03 -8.93 17.28
CA LEU A 899 -15.89 -7.76 17.16
C LEU A 899 -16.16 -7.53 15.67
N VAL A 900 -17.30 -6.92 15.35
CA VAL A 900 -17.74 -6.67 13.97
C VAL A 900 -17.62 -5.17 13.67
N PRO A 901 -16.47 -4.70 13.14
CA PRO A 901 -16.34 -3.38 12.51
C PRO A 901 -17.39 -3.14 11.42
N VAL A 902 -17.58 -1.87 11.03
CA VAL A 902 -18.55 -1.52 9.98
C VAL A 902 -18.19 -2.11 8.61
N ASP A 903 -16.89 -2.33 8.36
CA ASP A 903 -16.30 -2.91 7.15
C ASP A 903 -16.14 -4.44 7.23
N PHE A 904 -16.72 -5.11 8.23
CA PHE A 904 -16.63 -6.55 8.39
C PHE A 904 -17.41 -7.32 7.30
N ASP A 905 -16.71 -8.20 6.59
CA ASP A 905 -17.23 -8.98 5.45
C ASP A 905 -16.96 -10.49 5.57
N TRP A 906 -16.72 -10.99 6.79
CA TRP A 906 -16.32 -12.38 7.08
C TRP A 906 -14.94 -12.79 6.53
N GLN A 907 -14.10 -11.84 6.09
CA GLN A 907 -12.70 -12.07 5.79
C GLN A 907 -11.80 -11.79 7.01
N PRO A 908 -10.72 -12.57 7.23
CA PRO A 908 -9.80 -12.34 8.36
C PRO A 908 -9.18 -10.94 8.38
N GLU A 909 -8.99 -10.31 7.21
CA GLU A 909 -8.37 -8.98 7.08
C GLU A 909 -9.23 -7.84 7.63
N HIS A 910 -10.55 -8.04 7.69
CA HIS A 910 -11.53 -7.09 8.23
C HIS A 910 -12.12 -7.53 9.59
N ALA A 911 -11.68 -8.67 10.11
CA ALA A 911 -12.02 -9.13 11.45
C ALA A 911 -11.15 -8.47 12.53
N PHE A 912 -11.73 -8.14 13.69
CA PHE A 912 -10.98 -7.72 14.87
C PHE A 912 -11.12 -8.78 15.97
N THR A 913 -10.09 -9.60 16.16
CA THR A 913 -10.15 -10.81 16.99
C THR A 913 -9.80 -10.55 18.46
N ASP A 914 -10.26 -11.43 19.35
CA ASP A 914 -9.89 -11.44 20.77
C ASP A 914 -8.37 -11.48 21.01
N LYS A 915 -7.62 -12.21 20.18
CA LYS A 915 -6.14 -12.28 20.20
C LYS A 915 -5.49 -10.95 19.83
N GLU A 916 -6.05 -10.23 18.87
CA GLU A 916 -5.53 -8.90 18.50
C GLU A 916 -5.75 -7.92 19.64
N PHE A 917 -6.94 -7.92 20.25
CA PHE A 917 -7.20 -7.11 21.44
C PHE A 917 -6.28 -7.48 22.61
N GLN A 918 -5.98 -8.78 22.78
CA GLN A 918 -5.05 -9.27 23.80
C GLN A 918 -3.67 -8.64 23.70
N ARG A 919 -3.13 -8.48 22.50
CA ARG A 919 -1.79 -7.90 22.27
C ARG A 919 -1.67 -6.49 22.87
N TYR A 920 -2.75 -5.72 22.88
CA TYR A 920 -2.76 -4.35 23.41
C TYR A 920 -2.75 -4.29 24.92
N TYR A 921 -3.52 -5.15 25.60
CA TYR A 921 -3.60 -5.08 27.06
C TYR A 921 -2.55 -5.89 27.77
N SER A 922 -2.01 -6.96 27.16
CA SER A 922 -1.02 -7.82 27.83
C SER A 922 0.29 -7.11 28.15
N GLN A 923 0.56 -5.99 27.48
CA GLN A 923 1.73 -5.13 27.64
C GLN A 923 1.57 -4.03 28.71
N LEU A 924 0.40 -3.86 29.30
CA LEU A 924 0.15 -2.80 30.29
C LEU A 924 0.83 -3.11 31.64
N PRO A 925 1.24 -2.12 32.44
CA PRO A 925 1.82 -2.40 33.74
C PRO A 925 0.77 -2.95 34.71
N TYR A 926 1.14 -3.92 35.58
CA TYR A 926 0.21 -4.49 36.59
C TYR A 926 -0.50 -3.45 37.46
N GLY A 927 0.15 -2.30 37.69
CA GLY A 927 -0.40 -1.16 38.42
C GLY A 927 -1.45 -0.34 37.65
N ALA A 928 -1.60 -0.50 36.34
CA ALA A 928 -2.64 0.18 35.57
C ALA A 928 -4.04 -0.38 35.88
N ASN A 929 -5.04 0.47 35.66
CA ASN A 929 -6.45 0.16 35.80
C ASN A 929 -7.12 0.20 34.42
N PHE A 930 -7.10 -0.93 33.72
CA PHE A 930 -7.80 -1.09 32.44
C PHE A 930 -9.11 -1.87 32.60
N LEU A 931 -10.22 -1.22 32.24
CA LEU A 931 -11.57 -1.78 32.17
C LEU A 931 -12.02 -1.84 30.72
N ALA A 932 -12.35 -3.03 30.22
CA ALA A 932 -12.99 -3.20 28.92
C ALA A 932 -14.44 -3.67 29.12
N ILE A 933 -15.38 -3.03 28.42
CA ILE A 933 -16.81 -3.28 28.51
C ILE A 933 -17.34 -3.61 27.12
N PHE A 934 -18.00 -4.76 27.00
CA PHE A 934 -18.53 -5.27 25.74
C PHE A 934 -20.05 -5.44 25.85
N ASP A 935 -20.78 -4.63 25.07
CA ASP A 935 -22.22 -4.73 24.86
C ASP A 935 -22.51 -5.32 23.47
N CYS A 936 -22.13 -6.59 23.31
CA CYS A 936 -22.27 -7.40 22.09
C CYS A 936 -22.50 -8.88 22.45
N CYS A 937 -22.94 -9.69 21.49
CA CYS A 937 -23.07 -11.16 21.65
C CYS A 937 -21.79 -11.89 21.23
N HIS A 938 -21.50 -13.03 21.85
CA HIS A 938 -20.55 -14.03 21.36
C HIS A 938 -21.39 -15.15 20.72
N ALA A 939 -21.46 -15.21 19.39
CA ALA A 939 -22.56 -15.86 18.67
C ALA A 939 -22.76 -17.38 18.97
N GLY A 940 -23.90 -17.73 19.57
CA GLY A 940 -24.36 -19.11 19.78
C GLY A 940 -25.88 -19.28 19.74
N GLY A 941 -26.45 -19.47 18.53
CA GLY A 941 -27.64 -20.31 18.25
C GLY A 941 -29.06 -19.89 18.70
N MET A 942 -29.94 -19.67 17.71
CA MET A 942 -31.43 -19.64 17.73
C MET A 942 -32.14 -18.46 18.41
N SER A 943 -32.40 -17.38 17.67
CA SER A 943 -33.48 -16.44 18.00
C SER A 943 -34.85 -17.06 17.67
N ARG A 944 -35.55 -17.57 18.68
CA ARG A 944 -37.02 -17.71 18.65
C ARG A 944 -37.62 -16.70 19.63
N GLY A 945 -37.98 -15.53 19.12
CA GLY A 945 -38.68 -14.49 19.89
C GLY A 945 -38.37 -13.10 19.34
N GLY A 946 -39.39 -12.23 19.22
CA GLY A 946 -39.33 -10.94 18.53
C GLY A 946 -38.48 -9.82 19.17
N GLN A 947 -37.34 -10.14 19.79
CA GLN A 947 -36.38 -9.17 20.35
C GLN A 947 -35.16 -9.00 19.41
N ARG A 948 -34.67 -7.76 19.21
CA ARG A 948 -33.44 -7.49 18.43
C ARG A 948 -32.19 -7.82 19.25
N VAL A 949 -31.24 -8.51 18.60
CA VAL A 949 -30.05 -9.12 19.22
C VAL A 949 -28.77 -8.53 18.62
N ARG A 950 -27.74 -8.35 19.44
CA ARG A 950 -26.43 -7.78 19.06
C ARG A 950 -25.41 -8.82 18.61
N GLY A 951 -25.78 -9.67 17.66
CA GLY A 951 -24.92 -10.69 17.05
C GLY A 951 -25.33 -10.98 15.61
N ILE A 952 -24.43 -11.55 14.80
CA ILE A 952 -24.71 -11.90 13.41
C ILE A 952 -24.50 -13.39 13.14
N ASP A 953 -25.37 -13.95 12.30
CA ASP A 953 -25.25 -15.33 11.86
C ASP A 953 -24.21 -15.47 10.74
N PRO A 954 -23.35 -16.51 10.78
CA PRO A 954 -22.41 -16.78 9.70
C PRO A 954 -23.15 -17.12 8.39
N PRO A 955 -22.63 -16.69 7.22
CA PRO A 955 -23.08 -17.16 5.91
C PRO A 955 -23.05 -18.68 5.81
N ASP A 956 -23.84 -19.26 4.90
CA ASP A 956 -24.02 -20.73 4.83
C ASP A 956 -22.71 -21.50 4.62
N ASP A 957 -21.75 -20.95 3.87
CA ASP A 957 -20.44 -21.57 3.66
C ASP A 957 -19.58 -21.56 4.93
N VAL A 958 -19.61 -20.48 5.71
CA VAL A 958 -18.94 -20.37 7.01
C VAL A 958 -19.63 -21.27 8.04
N ARG A 959 -20.96 -21.23 8.09
CA ARG A 959 -21.80 -22.04 8.97
C ARG A 959 -21.60 -23.54 8.74
N HIS A 960 -21.56 -23.97 7.47
CA HIS A 960 -21.27 -25.37 7.11
C HIS A 960 -19.90 -25.83 7.63
N ARG A 961 -18.91 -24.93 7.68
CA ARG A 961 -17.57 -25.23 8.22
C ARG A 961 -17.55 -25.32 9.75
N MET A 962 -18.49 -24.67 10.43
CA MET A 962 -18.66 -24.72 11.89
C MET A 962 -19.53 -25.91 12.35
N LEU A 963 -20.25 -26.57 11.45
CA LEU A 963 -21.13 -27.71 11.72
C LEU A 963 -20.52 -29.04 11.23
N ARG A 964 -20.93 -30.14 11.87
CA ARG A 964 -20.70 -31.51 11.42
C ARG A 964 -22.02 -32.27 11.32
N TRP A 965 -22.12 -33.20 10.39
CA TRP A 965 -23.25 -34.12 10.32
C TRP A 965 -23.12 -35.18 11.42
N ASP A 966 -24.09 -35.25 12.32
CA ASP A 966 -24.24 -36.35 13.27
C ASP A 966 -25.18 -37.39 12.66
N ALA A 967 -24.60 -38.51 12.22
CA ALA A 967 -25.36 -39.60 11.61
C ALA A 967 -26.27 -40.34 12.60
N GLY A 968 -25.96 -40.31 13.91
CA GLY A 968 -26.75 -40.97 14.95
C GLY A 968 -28.02 -40.19 15.30
N HIS A 969 -27.94 -38.86 15.28
CA HIS A 969 -29.07 -37.96 15.50
C HIS A 969 -29.75 -37.50 14.20
N GLN A 970 -29.20 -37.87 13.03
CA GLN A 970 -29.63 -37.45 11.70
C GLN A 970 -29.78 -35.93 11.56
N MET A 971 -28.86 -35.18 12.16
CA MET A 971 -28.91 -33.71 12.14
C MET A 971 -27.52 -33.10 12.10
N TRP A 972 -27.45 -31.85 11.63
CA TRP A 972 -26.24 -31.05 11.74
C TRP A 972 -26.08 -30.56 13.18
N VAL A 973 -24.92 -30.83 13.77
CA VAL A 973 -24.56 -30.41 15.13
C VAL A 973 -23.29 -29.55 15.09
N PRO A 974 -23.06 -28.65 16.06
CA PRO A 974 -21.79 -27.92 16.16
C PRO A 974 -20.57 -28.84 16.16
N ARG A 975 -19.49 -28.39 15.52
CA ARG A 975 -18.19 -29.08 15.61
C ARG A 975 -17.62 -28.93 17.01
N ASP A 976 -17.21 -30.05 17.58
CA ASP A 976 -16.37 -30.06 18.77
C ASP A 976 -14.91 -30.12 18.32
N PHE A 977 -14.29 -28.94 18.23
CA PHE A 977 -12.88 -28.78 17.85
C PHE A 977 -11.92 -29.43 18.86
N VAL A 978 -12.37 -29.69 20.11
CA VAL A 978 -11.55 -30.29 21.18
C VAL A 978 -11.45 -31.81 20.99
N GLU A 979 -12.54 -32.48 20.61
CA GLU A 979 -12.57 -33.94 20.37
C GLU A 979 -11.72 -34.36 19.15
N GLN A 980 -11.61 -33.49 18.14
CA GLN A 980 -10.87 -33.75 16.90
C GLN A 980 -9.35 -33.57 17.08
N ALA A 981 -8.93 -32.62 17.92
CA ALA A 981 -7.54 -32.45 18.35
C ALA A 981 -7.03 -33.66 19.17
N ALA A 982 -7.91 -34.27 19.98
CA ALA A 982 -7.60 -35.48 20.73
C ALA A 982 -7.38 -36.73 19.84
N ARG A 983 -8.09 -36.85 18.70
CA ARG A 983 -7.91 -37.95 17.74
C ARG A 983 -6.66 -37.83 16.85
N THR A 984 -6.12 -36.63 16.68
CA THR A 984 -4.94 -36.37 15.82
C THR A 984 -3.61 -36.32 16.60
N GLY A 985 -3.65 -36.58 17.91
CA GLY A 985 -2.47 -36.52 18.79
C GLY A 985 -2.02 -35.11 19.15
N ARG A 986 -2.76 -34.06 18.72
CA ARG A 986 -2.54 -32.67 19.12
C ARG A 986 -3.33 -32.39 20.40
N THR A 987 -2.80 -32.79 21.55
CA THR A 987 -3.45 -32.52 22.84
C THR A 987 -3.33 -31.03 23.22
N PHE A 988 -4.35 -30.23 22.96
CA PHE A 988 -4.61 -29.06 23.79
C PHE A 988 -5.30 -29.56 25.06
N ARG A 989 -4.50 -29.78 26.11
CA ARG A 989 -5.03 -30.21 27.42
C ARG A 989 -6.01 -29.16 27.95
N ALA A 990 -7.28 -29.55 28.02
CA ALA A 990 -8.23 -29.02 28.97
C ALA A 990 -7.83 -29.51 30.38
N ASP A 991 -6.82 -28.89 30.99
CA ASP A 991 -6.42 -29.24 32.35
C ASP A 991 -7.33 -28.57 33.37
N LYS A 992 -8.10 -29.43 34.05
CA LYS A 992 -8.88 -29.16 35.24
C LYS A 992 -8.01 -28.44 36.28
N ALA A 993 -8.58 -27.38 36.86
CA ALA A 993 -8.07 -26.65 38.01
C ALA A 993 -7.59 -27.61 39.12
N LYS A 994 -6.27 -27.75 39.25
CA LYS A 994 -5.61 -28.17 40.50
C LYS A 994 -4.62 -27.07 40.85
N GLN A 995 -4.61 -26.66 42.12
CA GLN A 995 -3.61 -25.76 42.68
C GLN A 995 -2.22 -26.38 42.47
N VAL A 996 -1.48 -25.87 41.50
CA VAL A 996 -0.07 -26.21 41.26
C VAL A 996 0.77 -25.07 41.82
N PRO A 997 1.87 -25.35 42.54
CA PRO A 997 2.77 -24.31 43.06
C PRO A 997 3.37 -23.51 41.89
N LEU A 998 3.52 -22.19 42.07
CA LEU A 998 4.09 -21.28 41.06
C LEU A 998 5.48 -21.78 40.58
N PRO A 999 5.67 -22.12 39.28
CA PRO A 999 6.97 -22.47 38.73
C PRO A 999 7.79 -21.23 38.31
N ASP A 1000 9.09 -21.42 38.18
CA ASP A 1000 10.13 -20.47 37.73
C ASP A 1000 9.69 -19.54 36.57
N ALA A 1001 10.04 -18.25 36.69
CA ALA A 1001 9.78 -17.14 35.75
C ALA A 1001 10.07 -17.46 34.28
N THR A 1002 10.99 -18.38 34.01
CA THR A 1002 11.39 -18.81 32.66
C THR A 1002 10.32 -19.65 31.94
N GLN A 1003 9.41 -20.31 32.69
CA GLN A 1003 8.33 -21.14 32.10
C GLN A 1003 7.07 -20.33 31.74
N LEU A 1004 6.81 -19.22 32.43
CA LEU A 1004 5.65 -18.34 32.20
C LEU A 1004 5.70 -17.62 30.85
N CYS A 1005 6.89 -17.40 30.27
CA CYS A 1005 7.06 -16.77 28.96
C CYS A 1005 6.66 -17.68 27.78
N ARG A 1006 6.38 -18.98 27.99
CA ARG A 1006 6.27 -19.98 26.90
C ARG A 1006 4.85 -20.34 26.44
N ARG A 1007 3.76 -19.86 27.08
CA ARG A 1007 2.40 -20.35 26.77
C ARG A 1007 1.31 -19.26 26.95
N GLY A 1008 0.51 -19.00 25.90
CA GLY A 1008 -0.60 -18.04 25.93
C GLY A 1008 -1.73 -18.41 26.91
N LEU A 1009 -2.49 -17.39 27.35
CA LEU A 1009 -3.73 -17.30 28.21
C LEU A 1009 -4.05 -18.39 29.27
N GLY A 1010 -3.80 -19.67 29.02
CA GLY A 1010 -4.16 -20.81 29.87
C GLY A 1010 -3.59 -20.77 31.30
N GLU A 1011 -2.40 -20.21 31.53
CA GLU A 1011 -1.78 -20.17 32.86
C GLU A 1011 -1.79 -18.79 33.55
N ALA A 1012 -2.10 -17.70 32.82
CA ALA A 1012 -2.45 -16.41 33.45
C ALA A 1012 -3.80 -16.47 34.22
N LYS A 1013 -4.62 -17.50 33.94
CA LYS A 1013 -5.78 -17.87 34.76
C LYS A 1013 -5.42 -18.17 36.21
N GLY A 1014 -4.19 -18.62 36.51
CA GLY A 1014 -3.71 -18.81 37.88
C GLY A 1014 -3.72 -17.51 38.70
N LEU A 1015 -3.50 -16.36 38.05
CA LEU A 1015 -3.60 -15.02 38.67
C LEU A 1015 -5.04 -14.55 38.86
N TRP A 1016 -6.03 -15.18 38.20
CA TRP A 1016 -7.44 -14.83 38.39
C TRP A 1016 -7.97 -15.29 39.75
N SER A 1017 -7.40 -16.38 40.28
CA SER A 1017 -7.71 -16.97 41.58
C SER A 1017 -6.67 -16.70 42.67
N ALA A 1018 -5.54 -16.08 42.35
CA ALA A 1018 -4.50 -15.73 43.31
C ALA A 1018 -5.03 -14.78 44.41
N ASP A 1019 -4.62 -15.02 45.65
CA ASP A 1019 -4.83 -14.08 46.76
C ASP A 1019 -3.89 -12.86 46.63
N ARG A 1020 -4.07 -11.88 47.51
CA ARG A 1020 -3.32 -10.61 47.45
C ARG A 1020 -1.82 -10.83 47.57
N GLU A 1021 -1.40 -11.73 48.44
CA GLU A 1021 0.01 -12.03 48.71
C GLU A 1021 0.67 -12.72 47.51
N SER A 1022 -0.01 -13.69 46.88
CA SER A 1022 0.46 -14.38 45.67
C SER A 1022 0.47 -13.46 44.45
N PHE A 1023 -0.50 -12.54 44.33
CA PHE A 1023 -0.53 -11.53 43.27
C PHE A 1023 0.59 -10.50 43.43
N ASP A 1024 0.83 -10.01 44.66
CA ASP A 1024 1.91 -9.07 44.97
C ASP A 1024 3.30 -9.74 44.83
N ALA A 1025 3.42 -11.03 45.18
CA ALA A 1025 4.62 -11.83 44.93
C ALA A 1025 4.89 -12.02 43.44
N ALA A 1026 3.88 -12.36 42.62
CA ALA A 1026 4.05 -12.45 41.16
C ALA A 1026 4.39 -11.09 40.53
N LYS A 1027 3.76 -10.01 41.00
CA LYS A 1027 4.05 -8.62 40.59
C LYS A 1027 5.48 -8.21 40.92
N SER A 1028 5.98 -8.59 42.09
CA SER A 1028 7.35 -8.34 42.55
C SER A 1028 8.37 -9.18 41.77
N LEU A 1029 8.09 -10.47 41.60
CA LEU A 1029 8.97 -11.45 40.94
C LEU A 1029 9.11 -11.20 39.44
N LEU A 1030 8.08 -10.64 38.80
CA LEU A 1030 8.09 -10.28 37.38
C LEU A 1030 8.50 -8.83 37.12
N GLY A 1031 8.79 -8.01 38.14
CA GLY A 1031 9.26 -6.63 37.95
C GLY A 1031 8.31 -5.73 37.13
N HIS A 1032 7.00 -5.98 37.19
CA HIS A 1032 5.96 -5.42 36.29
C HIS A 1032 5.96 -5.88 34.82
N SER A 1033 6.80 -6.85 34.46
CA SER A 1033 7.07 -7.27 33.08
C SER A 1033 6.48 -8.67 32.81
N GLY A 1034 5.19 -8.83 33.07
CA GLY A 1034 4.41 -10.06 32.86
C GLY A 1034 3.04 -9.77 32.23
N PRO A 1035 2.33 -10.77 31.68
CA PRO A 1035 1.10 -10.54 30.93
C PRO A 1035 0.04 -9.91 31.83
N TYR A 1036 -0.31 -8.66 31.54
CA TYR A 1036 -1.37 -7.94 32.24
C TYR A 1036 -2.74 -8.49 31.89
N VAL A 1037 -3.59 -8.62 32.90
CA VAL A 1037 -4.98 -9.06 32.74
C VAL A 1037 -5.91 -7.91 33.16
N PRO A 1038 -6.72 -7.35 32.22
CA PRO A 1038 -7.71 -6.33 32.53
C PRO A 1038 -8.92 -6.86 33.30
N LEU A 1039 -9.78 -5.94 33.74
CA LEU A 1039 -11.16 -6.28 34.05
C LEU A 1039 -11.96 -6.26 32.75
N LEU A 1040 -12.56 -7.39 32.39
CA LEU A 1040 -13.41 -7.54 31.22
C LEU A 1040 -14.86 -7.72 31.70
N LEU A 1041 -15.75 -6.86 31.24
CA LEU A 1041 -17.16 -6.86 31.60
C LEU A 1041 -17.99 -7.13 30.33
N PHE A 1042 -18.79 -8.19 30.35
CA PHE A 1042 -19.60 -8.61 29.20
C PHE A 1042 -21.09 -8.48 29.51
N ALA A 1043 -21.88 -8.10 28.51
CA ALA A 1043 -23.32 -7.90 28.64
C ALA A 1043 -24.11 -9.19 28.90
N ALA A 1044 -23.61 -10.35 28.46
CA ALA A 1044 -24.25 -11.65 28.57
C ALA A 1044 -23.21 -12.77 28.80
N GLU A 1045 -23.68 -13.98 29.14
CA GLU A 1045 -22.85 -15.20 29.15
C GLU A 1045 -22.60 -15.70 27.71
N GLU A 1046 -21.59 -16.57 27.53
CA GLU A 1046 -21.15 -17.09 26.22
C GLU A 1046 -22.28 -17.80 25.44
N SER A 1047 -23.28 -18.33 26.15
CA SER A 1047 -24.46 -19.00 25.58
C SER A 1047 -25.70 -18.12 25.48
N GLU A 1048 -25.60 -16.82 25.76
CA GLU A 1048 -26.73 -15.90 25.85
C GLU A 1048 -26.57 -14.71 24.88
N LEU A 1049 -27.68 -14.05 24.58
CA LEU A 1049 -27.73 -12.96 23.61
C LEU A 1049 -27.92 -11.61 24.33
N ALA A 1050 -27.12 -10.62 23.94
CA ALA A 1050 -27.26 -9.23 24.35
C ALA A 1050 -28.35 -8.53 23.53
N ALA A 1051 -29.28 -7.86 24.21
CA ALA A 1051 -30.49 -7.29 23.63
C ALA A 1051 -30.54 -5.75 23.64
N GLU A 1052 -31.37 -5.18 22.76
CA GLU A 1052 -31.75 -3.76 22.77
C GLU A 1052 -32.92 -3.49 23.73
N TYR A 1053 -32.94 -2.29 24.33
CA TYR A 1053 -33.97 -1.77 25.22
C TYR A 1053 -34.48 -0.41 24.75
N ASP A 1054 -35.78 -0.33 24.50
CA ASP A 1054 -36.46 0.90 24.11
C ASP A 1054 -36.97 1.64 25.36
N HIS A 1055 -36.40 2.82 25.63
CA HIS A 1055 -36.87 3.72 26.67
C HIS A 1055 -37.65 4.88 26.05
N GLY A 1056 -38.96 4.68 25.87
CA GLY A 1056 -39.79 5.63 25.13
C GLY A 1056 -39.45 5.59 23.64
N SER A 1057 -38.99 6.70 23.07
CA SER A 1057 -38.58 6.79 21.66
C SER A 1057 -37.09 6.53 21.42
N THR A 1058 -36.31 6.23 22.47
CA THR A 1058 -34.85 6.08 22.38
C THR A 1058 -34.44 4.65 22.69
N ALA A 1059 -33.71 4.01 21.78
CA ALA A 1059 -33.14 2.69 21.96
C ALA A 1059 -31.76 2.76 22.63
N TYR A 1060 -31.46 1.80 23.50
CA TYR A 1060 -30.18 1.58 24.17
C TYR A 1060 -29.85 0.09 24.17
N GLY A 1061 -28.63 -0.27 24.55
CA GLY A 1061 -28.31 -1.62 25.00
C GLY A 1061 -28.96 -1.86 26.34
N ALA A 1062 -29.70 -2.96 26.49
CA ALA A 1062 -30.34 -3.29 27.76
C ALA A 1062 -29.31 -3.38 28.90
N PHE A 1063 -28.12 -3.92 28.61
CA PHE A 1063 -27.00 -3.98 29.54
C PHE A 1063 -26.44 -2.59 29.86
N THR A 1064 -26.06 -1.81 28.85
CA THR A 1064 -25.50 -0.46 29.07
C THR A 1064 -26.48 0.44 29.84
N PHE A 1065 -27.77 0.41 29.50
CA PHE A 1065 -28.80 1.17 30.22
C PHE A 1065 -28.88 0.77 31.70
N ALA A 1066 -28.95 -0.53 31.99
CA ALA A 1066 -29.00 -1.06 33.35
C ALA A 1066 -27.70 -0.75 34.14
N LEU A 1067 -26.54 -0.84 33.49
CA LEU A 1067 -25.23 -0.49 34.05
C LEU A 1067 -25.18 0.97 34.49
N VAL A 1068 -25.55 1.89 33.59
CA VAL A 1068 -25.55 3.33 33.87
C VAL A 1068 -26.59 3.67 34.94
N LYS A 1069 -27.80 3.12 34.85
CA LYS A 1069 -28.84 3.31 35.88
C LYS A 1069 -28.32 2.88 37.26
N ARG A 1070 -27.66 1.73 37.35
CA ARG A 1070 -27.12 1.22 38.60
C ARG A 1070 -25.97 2.08 39.14
N LEU A 1071 -25.05 2.51 38.27
CA LEU A 1071 -23.95 3.41 38.65
C LEU A 1071 -24.50 4.72 39.22
N ARG A 1072 -25.48 5.35 38.55
CA ARG A 1072 -26.08 6.62 38.98
C ARG A 1072 -26.93 6.51 40.26
N ALA A 1073 -27.60 5.39 40.46
CA ALA A 1073 -28.40 5.14 41.68
C ALA A 1073 -27.55 4.83 42.92
N SER A 1074 -26.25 4.53 42.75
CA SER A 1074 -25.40 4.05 43.84
C SER A 1074 -24.78 5.19 44.64
N VAL A 1075 -25.25 5.37 45.88
CA VAL A 1075 -24.75 6.41 46.81
C VAL A 1075 -23.48 5.99 47.57
N LYS A 1076 -23.17 4.69 47.58
CA LYS A 1076 -21.99 4.10 48.22
C LYS A 1076 -21.06 3.52 47.16
N ALA A 1077 -19.75 3.54 47.42
CA ALA A 1077 -18.77 2.93 46.54
C ALA A 1077 -19.00 1.40 46.46
N LEU A 1078 -19.50 0.92 45.32
CA LEU A 1078 -19.69 -0.50 45.03
C LEU A 1078 -18.37 -1.15 44.59
N SER A 1079 -18.21 -2.45 44.83
CA SER A 1079 -17.24 -3.26 44.09
C SER A 1079 -17.75 -3.58 42.68
N PHE A 1080 -16.85 -3.98 41.77
CA PHE A 1080 -17.26 -4.40 40.44
C PHE A 1080 -18.20 -5.62 40.48
N GLN A 1081 -17.98 -6.58 41.38
CA GLN A 1081 -18.93 -7.69 41.58
C GLN A 1081 -20.31 -7.21 42.05
N GLN A 1082 -20.37 -6.28 43.02
CA GLN A 1082 -21.64 -5.73 43.50
C GLN A 1082 -22.36 -4.94 42.41
N LEU A 1083 -21.61 -4.25 41.54
CA LEU A 1083 -22.16 -3.58 40.38
C LEU A 1083 -22.82 -4.59 39.43
N VAL A 1084 -22.10 -5.64 39.02
CA VAL A 1084 -22.64 -6.68 38.12
C VAL A 1084 -23.87 -7.36 38.68
N LEU A 1085 -23.88 -7.71 39.97
CA LEU A 1085 -25.04 -8.30 40.63
C LEU A 1085 -26.24 -7.33 40.65
N GLY A 1086 -26.00 -6.03 40.87
CA GLY A 1086 -27.02 -5.00 40.76
C GLY A 1086 -27.56 -4.86 39.34
N VAL A 1087 -26.69 -4.90 38.32
CA VAL A 1087 -27.10 -4.85 36.91
C VAL A 1087 -27.95 -6.05 36.53
N ARG A 1088 -27.62 -7.27 37.01
CA ARG A 1088 -28.49 -8.46 36.83
C ARG A 1088 -29.89 -8.25 37.38
N GLN A 1089 -30.00 -7.65 38.56
CA GLN A 1089 -31.31 -7.36 39.18
C GLN A 1089 -32.11 -6.34 38.36
N GLU A 1090 -31.44 -5.28 37.87
CA GLU A 1090 -32.07 -4.28 36.99
C GLU A 1090 -32.51 -4.87 35.65
N LEU A 1091 -31.68 -5.71 35.01
CA LEU A 1091 -32.02 -6.41 33.77
C LEU A 1091 -33.23 -7.32 33.95
N LYS A 1092 -33.27 -8.08 35.04
CA LYS A 1092 -34.42 -8.92 35.39
C LYS A 1092 -35.68 -8.08 35.62
N ALA A 1093 -35.57 -6.92 36.27
CA ALA A 1093 -36.69 -6.00 36.47
C ALA A 1093 -37.19 -5.38 35.15
N LEU A 1094 -36.29 -5.23 34.17
CA LEU A 1094 -36.61 -4.79 32.80
C LEU A 1094 -37.12 -5.93 31.89
N GLY A 1095 -37.17 -7.17 32.38
CA GLY A 1095 -37.68 -8.32 31.64
C GLY A 1095 -36.66 -9.01 30.72
N TYR A 1096 -35.36 -8.75 30.88
CA TYR A 1096 -34.30 -9.41 30.11
C TYR A 1096 -33.70 -10.60 30.84
N HIS A 1097 -33.39 -11.65 30.08
CA HIS A 1097 -32.80 -12.89 30.60
C HIS A 1097 -31.27 -12.91 30.56
N GLN A 1098 -30.64 -11.92 29.91
CA GLN A 1098 -29.18 -11.85 29.77
C GLN A 1098 -28.46 -11.65 31.12
N THR A 1099 -27.37 -12.38 31.29
CA THR A 1099 -26.60 -12.48 32.53
C THR A 1099 -25.23 -11.84 32.33
N PRO A 1100 -25.02 -10.57 32.74
CA PRO A 1100 -23.72 -9.94 32.62
C PRO A 1100 -22.67 -10.64 33.48
N THR A 1101 -21.46 -10.73 32.95
CA THR A 1101 -20.31 -11.41 33.58
C THR A 1101 -19.11 -10.49 33.69
N ILE A 1102 -18.26 -10.76 34.67
CA ILE A 1102 -16.99 -10.06 34.85
C ILE A 1102 -15.83 -11.03 35.05
N SER A 1103 -14.80 -10.84 34.24
CA SER A 1103 -13.57 -11.63 34.24
C SER A 1103 -12.38 -10.75 34.61
N GLY A 1104 -11.37 -11.34 35.24
CA GLY A 1104 -10.15 -10.66 35.67
C GLY A 1104 -9.70 -11.03 37.09
N PRO A 1105 -8.60 -10.43 37.58
CA PRO A 1105 -8.03 -10.75 38.89
C PRO A 1105 -9.04 -10.54 40.03
N ARG A 1106 -9.14 -11.51 40.95
CA ARG A 1106 -10.07 -11.44 42.11
C ARG A 1106 -9.94 -10.12 42.88
N ILE A 1107 -8.71 -9.68 43.15
CA ILE A 1107 -8.45 -8.40 43.86
C ILE A 1107 -9.02 -7.17 43.14
N LYS A 1108 -9.04 -7.16 41.80
CA LYS A 1108 -9.61 -6.06 41.00
C LYS A 1108 -11.13 -6.16 40.93
N ARG A 1109 -11.69 -7.38 40.83
CA ARG A 1109 -13.14 -7.64 40.83
C ARG A 1109 -13.82 -7.28 42.17
N ASP A 1110 -13.13 -7.56 43.26
CA ASP A 1110 -13.56 -7.21 44.63
C ASP A 1110 -13.24 -5.73 44.96
N GLY A 1111 -12.40 -5.09 44.13
CA GLY A 1111 -12.05 -3.68 44.22
C GLY A 1111 -13.23 -2.75 43.93
N LYS A 1112 -13.17 -1.54 44.49
CA LYS A 1112 -14.20 -0.50 44.32
C LYS A 1112 -14.18 0.03 42.89
N VAL A 1113 -15.37 0.21 42.31
CA VAL A 1113 -15.54 0.85 41.00
C VAL A 1113 -15.07 2.31 41.11
N PRO A 1114 -14.01 2.73 40.40
CA PRO A 1114 -13.49 4.10 40.45
C PRO A 1114 -14.52 5.16 40.01
N LEU A 1115 -15.52 4.72 39.23
CA LEU A 1115 -16.65 5.48 38.70
C LEU A 1115 -17.70 5.85 39.77
N ALA A 1116 -17.63 5.29 40.98
CA ALA A 1116 -18.64 5.50 42.03
C ALA A 1116 -18.40 6.76 42.91
N ARG A 1117 -17.53 7.71 42.50
CA ARG A 1117 -17.27 8.95 43.26
C ARG A 1117 -18.43 9.96 43.14
N TRP A 1118 -19.62 9.55 43.54
CA TRP A 1118 -20.85 10.36 43.45
C TRP A 1118 -21.23 11.09 44.74
N ALA A 1119 -20.29 11.26 45.67
CA ALA A 1119 -20.54 12.00 46.91
C ALA A 1119 -19.33 12.87 47.27
N ARG A 1120 -19.33 14.13 46.81
CA ARG A 1120 -18.70 15.31 47.46
C ARG A 1120 -18.74 16.62 46.65
N ARG A 1121 -19.55 16.72 45.59
CA ARG A 1121 -19.84 17.99 44.91
C ARG A 1121 -21.33 18.20 44.72
N ARG A 1122 -22.05 18.27 45.83
CA ARG A 1122 -23.21 19.14 46.01
C ARG A 1122 -22.96 19.94 47.28
#